data_AF-A0A2M8QEG0-F1
#
_entry.id   AF-A0A2M8QEG0-F1
#
_cell.length_a   1.000
_cell.length_b   1.000
_cell.length_c   1.000
_cell.angle_alpha   90.00
_cell.angle_beta   90.00
_cell.angle_gamma   90.00
#
_symmetry.space_group_name_H-M   'P 1'
#
loop_
_entity.id
_entity.type
_entity.pdbx_description
1 polymer ?
#
loop_
_entity_poly.entity_id
_entity_poly.type
_entity_poly.pdbx_seq_one_letter_code
_entity_poly.pdbx_strand_id
1 'polypeptide(L)'
;MSNILAGGQASEVTTDDRLNTVAAPVAFASRLSIWCDRLIEAGWLAAIIVVPLFFNIYSSRVFEPDKLTTLRSIALVMAMAWVVKWIEEFRNPRRDRSVTWRTPLVLPTLITVVVYMISTAFSIAPRTSLLGSYQRLQGTYTTLAYIVIFLMILQGMRRRAQLDRLLTLMIVTSLPIAIYGLLQRLQLDPLPWGGDTVERVAGNMGNSIFIAAYLVIVFFITVFRIADSFASILRSDQPRWSDVVRAACYIVVALLNAVVVLILAGSRGPQLGWLVGVLFVMLLLAQLVRRRKARLQLTVGLIGLGIAGLAFLYFINVTRNNPNYDWLRQFPLLRRLSTVFTTQEGTNAVRVLIWEGAANLVLPHDPITGPDGTPDAFNAIRPLVGYGPESMYVAYNRFYPPMLANFEARNASPDRSHNETWDALVITGLLGLLAYMFLFGSVLFYGFRWIGLIASRFEAGLFIAMWIAGAVLFGAGAIALGRRELFGIGVGAGVVFGTTLFLFVSALINARRGDNESLLVQLSLRDQLLLIAIVAAVIAHFVEIHTGIAIAATRTYFWALIGVMVVVGMGWLQGDSPEAKSGKPEVEAGAAEAVSPGGGGVGGGRRNGGGTRRQQRAAQQRAAAARRAAAPVRRGFALPGWFAAVAVYGAFLGLILGIMAFDFTNNIERSVTAGQVFIGAMTFVKGQPSLGVLAMFLITLIIGAAVVLAELRSSGALCNNEHTATAGALLASIAAFVWVSFGTFIAGRLVAFSASQQNSVSGILNIADELAAFPAYVYLLIAAVMVASAFLLRGEESVLPTQSASYAGLTGVFVGVIAVPIAVAYSNLQPIAADIIYKQASPWDQRGSGELVQGTGVQGWDMAIEHYRRSIQLAPNEDFYYLWLGRALLEKAKATPNQSPDRTIPEDATFMRIIGNEPQNWNRPYGSNDLPSAKLSRQDLLTAARIILEEARVINPFNTDHSANLARMWQQSGDIARAELDAMRAQGSADAARIAELEADARRRFENASREYATATRLSPNNAQLWNEWASLYLYRLGDLEEAKVRLDRSLALDKKFGQTYLLRAAWHLEKARAFDRQANPAEWRAQLERAREELTQAVAVDPGLIQAYQELARIALDLGDAPGAINALQSLLARNANDWNTLRNLALLYRDTNQITLAVEYARRALMLAPADQQPILETFIQQLGSP
;
A
#
# COMPACT_ATOMS: atom_id res chain seq x y z
N MET A 1 -1.24 35.01 -20.83
CA MET A 1 -2.26 34.45 -21.75
C MET A 1 -3.22 35.57 -22.18
N SER A 2 -2.79 36.46 -23.08
CA SER A 2 -3.51 37.72 -23.39
C SER A 2 -4.30 37.73 -24.71
N ASN A 3 -4.25 36.70 -25.56
CA ASN A 3 -4.90 36.77 -26.90
C ASN A 3 -5.93 35.66 -27.16
N ILE A 4 -7.00 35.59 -26.37
CA ILE A 4 -8.22 34.80 -26.72
C ILE A 4 -9.49 35.65 -26.47
N LEU A 5 -9.41 36.98 -26.45
CA LEU A 5 -10.54 37.83 -26.02
C LEU A 5 -10.77 39.12 -26.81
N ALA A 6 -10.83 39.02 -28.12
CA ALA A 6 -11.49 40.05 -28.91
C ALA A 6 -12.25 39.39 -30.05
N GLY A 7 -13.55 39.69 -30.14
CA GLY A 7 -14.40 39.25 -31.26
C GLY A 7 -15.80 38.84 -30.84
N GLY A 8 -16.55 39.75 -30.22
CA GLY A 8 -18.01 39.68 -30.15
C GLY A 8 -18.59 40.86 -30.91
N GLN A 9 -19.13 40.61 -32.10
CA GLN A 9 -20.21 41.42 -32.67
C GLN A 9 -21.16 40.50 -33.43
N ALA A 10 -22.45 40.74 -33.20
CA ALA A 10 -23.58 40.02 -33.74
C ALA A 10 -23.69 40.24 -35.26
N SER A 11 -23.98 39.15 -35.98
CA SER A 11 -24.64 39.22 -37.28
C SER A 11 -25.53 37.99 -37.40
N GLU A 12 -26.83 38.24 -37.59
CA GLU A 12 -27.83 37.27 -38.02
C GLU A 12 -27.30 36.47 -39.21
N VAL A 13 -27.35 35.15 -39.13
CA VAL A 13 -27.13 34.27 -40.29
C VAL A 13 -28.38 33.43 -40.47
N THR A 14 -29.06 33.76 -41.55
CA THR A 14 -30.15 33.06 -42.20
C THR A 14 -29.84 31.58 -42.40
N THR A 15 -30.84 30.75 -42.12
CA THR A 15 -30.98 29.38 -42.59
C THR A 15 -30.77 29.30 -44.10
N ASP A 16 -29.78 28.53 -44.57
CA ASP A 16 -29.79 28.05 -45.94
C ASP A 16 -29.11 26.68 -46.10
N ASP A 17 -29.75 25.91 -46.97
CA ASP A 17 -29.53 24.51 -47.36
C ASP A 17 -28.11 24.20 -47.81
N ARG A 18 -27.44 23.21 -47.18
CA ARG A 18 -26.47 22.29 -47.84
C ARG A 18 -26.44 20.92 -47.17
N LEU A 19 -27.45 20.11 -47.47
CA LEU A 19 -27.34 18.65 -47.49
C LEU A 19 -26.50 18.21 -48.72
N ASN A 20 -25.81 17.08 -48.58
CA ASN A 20 -25.01 16.36 -49.58
C ASN A 20 -23.57 16.84 -49.82
N THR A 21 -22.69 16.62 -48.84
CA THR A 21 -21.31 16.21 -49.13
C THR A 21 -21.19 14.71 -48.92
N VAL A 22 -21.00 13.98 -50.04
CA VAL A 22 -20.61 12.57 -50.09
C VAL A 22 -19.48 12.31 -49.09
N ALA A 23 -19.72 11.41 -48.14
CA ALA A 23 -18.72 10.96 -47.18
C ALA A 23 -17.49 10.41 -47.93
N ALA A 24 -16.36 11.09 -47.83
CA ALA A 24 -15.08 10.55 -48.24
C ALA A 24 -14.80 9.24 -47.46
N PRO A 25 -14.22 8.21 -48.09
CA PRO A 25 -14.05 6.90 -47.46
C PRO A 25 -13.15 7.01 -46.23
N VAL A 26 -13.68 6.59 -45.08
CA VAL A 26 -12.97 6.49 -43.80
C VAL A 26 -11.74 5.61 -43.97
N ALA A 27 -10.54 6.16 -43.76
CA ALA A 27 -9.30 5.39 -43.76
C ALA A 27 -9.32 4.34 -42.62
N PHE A 28 -9.08 3.09 -42.97
CA PHE A 28 -9.32 1.91 -42.12
C PHE A 28 -8.22 1.75 -41.05
N ALA A 29 -8.57 1.56 -39.78
CA ALA A 29 -7.63 1.10 -38.75
C ALA A 29 -7.13 -0.31 -39.08
N SER A 30 -5.95 -0.73 -38.62
CA SER A 30 -5.54 -2.13 -38.77
C SER A 30 -6.20 -3.02 -37.73
N ARG A 31 -6.24 -4.34 -37.99
CA ARG A 31 -6.69 -5.32 -36.98
C ARG A 31 -5.84 -5.31 -35.71
N LEU A 32 -4.56 -4.92 -35.83
CA LEU A 32 -3.65 -4.83 -34.68
C LEU A 32 -3.96 -3.61 -33.81
N SER A 33 -4.20 -2.43 -34.40
CA SER A 33 -4.61 -1.23 -33.64
C SER A 33 -5.86 -1.48 -32.80
N ILE A 34 -6.89 -2.13 -33.37
CA ILE A 34 -8.11 -2.48 -32.62
C ILE A 34 -7.79 -3.41 -31.45
N TRP A 35 -6.92 -4.41 -31.66
CA TRP A 35 -6.55 -5.30 -30.57
C TRP A 35 -5.82 -4.59 -29.44
N CYS A 36 -4.89 -3.68 -29.79
CA CYS A 36 -4.22 -2.85 -28.81
C CYS A 36 -5.23 -2.04 -27.99
N ASP A 37 -6.25 -1.44 -28.61
CA ASP A 37 -7.34 -0.75 -27.90
C ASP A 37 -8.08 -1.67 -26.93
N ARG A 38 -8.39 -2.91 -27.36
CA ARG A 38 -9.07 -3.89 -26.50
C ARG A 38 -8.17 -4.38 -25.36
N LEU A 39 -6.87 -4.48 -25.59
CA LEU A 39 -5.90 -4.86 -24.57
C LEU A 39 -5.72 -3.74 -23.53
N ILE A 40 -5.72 -2.49 -23.95
CA ILE A 40 -5.72 -1.34 -23.05
C ILE A 40 -7.01 -1.34 -22.21
N GLU A 41 -8.17 -1.62 -22.83
CA GLU A 41 -9.43 -1.77 -22.10
C GLU A 41 -9.36 -2.87 -21.04
N ALA A 42 -8.86 -4.05 -21.42
CA ALA A 42 -8.68 -5.13 -20.48
C ALA A 42 -7.68 -4.79 -19.36
N GLY A 43 -6.68 -3.95 -19.63
CA GLY A 43 -5.68 -3.50 -18.66
C GLY A 43 -6.27 -2.62 -17.56
N TRP A 44 -7.05 -1.58 -17.89
CA TRP A 44 -7.66 -0.76 -16.82
C TRP A 44 -8.71 -1.54 -16.03
N LEU A 45 -9.40 -2.50 -16.66
CA LEU A 45 -10.33 -3.42 -15.96
C LEU A 45 -9.58 -4.35 -15.01
N ALA A 46 -8.44 -4.90 -15.42
CA ALA A 46 -7.59 -5.70 -14.54
C ALA A 46 -7.04 -4.88 -13.38
N ALA A 47 -6.62 -3.63 -13.62
CA ALA A 47 -6.05 -2.76 -12.58
C ALA A 47 -7.06 -2.45 -11.45
N ILE A 48 -8.31 -2.11 -11.79
CA ILE A 48 -9.33 -1.86 -10.76
C ILE A 48 -9.72 -3.12 -9.98
N ILE A 49 -9.49 -4.32 -10.54
CA ILE A 49 -9.81 -5.58 -9.87
C ILE A 49 -8.67 -6.02 -8.96
N VAL A 50 -7.46 -6.14 -9.52
CA VAL A 50 -6.33 -6.80 -8.85
C VAL A 50 -5.79 -5.93 -7.73
N VAL A 51 -5.61 -4.63 -7.95
CA VAL A 51 -4.99 -3.75 -6.96
C VAL A 51 -5.71 -3.73 -5.61
N PRO A 52 -7.05 -3.58 -5.53
CA PRO A 52 -7.71 -3.60 -4.22
C PRO A 52 -7.88 -5.00 -3.62
N LEU A 53 -7.85 -6.06 -4.43
CA LEU A 53 -8.20 -7.42 -4.00
C LEU A 53 -6.97 -8.24 -3.58
N PHE A 54 -5.87 -8.16 -4.32
CA PHE A 54 -4.72 -9.04 -4.18
C PHE A 54 -3.93 -8.82 -2.88
N PHE A 55 -3.56 -9.89 -2.18
CA PHE A 55 -2.52 -9.88 -1.16
C PHE A 55 -1.71 -11.19 -1.21
N ASN A 56 -0.52 -11.21 -0.62
CA ASN A 56 0.40 -12.32 -0.74
C ASN A 56 0.92 -12.79 0.63
N ILE A 57 0.37 -13.89 1.15
CA ILE A 57 0.78 -14.43 2.46
C ILE A 57 2.20 -14.97 2.47
N TYR A 58 2.84 -15.16 1.30
CA TYR A 58 4.21 -15.65 1.20
C TYR A 58 5.25 -14.53 1.30
N SER A 59 4.88 -13.27 1.02
CA SER A 59 5.76 -12.11 1.20
C SER A 59 5.72 -11.60 2.63
N SER A 60 6.76 -10.90 3.07
CA SER A 60 6.81 -10.24 4.39
C SER A 60 5.93 -8.99 4.37
N ARG A 61 5.98 -8.24 3.26
CA ARG A 61 5.11 -7.09 2.99
C ARG A 61 3.83 -7.52 2.26
N VAL A 62 3.00 -8.31 2.95
CA VAL A 62 1.82 -9.02 2.45
C VAL A 62 0.86 -8.20 1.56
N PHE A 63 0.76 -6.87 1.75
CA PHE A 63 -0.29 -6.04 1.15
C PHE A 63 0.22 -5.06 0.07
N GLU A 64 0.79 -3.91 0.45
CA GLU A 64 0.99 -2.79 -0.48
C GLU A 64 2.02 -3.06 -1.61
N PRO A 65 3.26 -3.53 -1.36
CA PRO A 65 4.25 -3.75 -2.42
C PRO A 65 3.80 -4.72 -3.53
N ASP A 66 3.18 -5.85 -3.16
CA ASP A 66 2.63 -6.83 -4.09
C ASP A 66 1.55 -6.22 -5.02
N LYS A 67 0.71 -5.31 -4.50
CA LYS A 67 -0.30 -4.58 -5.29
C LYS A 67 0.30 -3.58 -6.27
N LEU A 68 1.41 -2.96 -5.92
CA LEU A 68 2.02 -1.93 -6.76
C LEU A 68 2.87 -2.52 -7.88
N THR A 69 3.52 -3.65 -7.62
CA THR A 69 4.26 -4.40 -8.63
C THR A 69 3.31 -4.99 -9.68
N THR A 70 2.11 -5.46 -9.29
CA THR A 70 1.06 -5.86 -10.24
C THR A 70 0.53 -4.67 -11.04
N LEU A 71 0.22 -3.54 -10.39
CA LEU A 71 -0.20 -2.30 -11.05
C LEU A 71 0.82 -1.82 -12.10
N ARG A 72 2.10 -1.72 -11.72
CA ARG A 72 3.20 -1.30 -12.61
C ARG A 72 3.28 -2.21 -13.84
N SER A 73 3.10 -3.51 -13.63
CA SER A 73 3.13 -4.50 -14.72
C SER A 73 1.96 -4.33 -15.69
N ILE A 74 0.74 -4.14 -15.17
CA ILE A 74 -0.44 -3.85 -16.00
C ILE A 74 -0.24 -2.53 -16.78
N ALA A 75 0.28 -1.49 -16.12
CA ALA A 75 0.59 -0.21 -16.75
C ALA A 75 1.64 -0.35 -17.88
N LEU A 76 2.69 -1.15 -17.69
CA LEU A 76 3.68 -1.44 -18.74
C LEU A 76 3.05 -2.14 -19.95
N VAL A 77 2.17 -3.12 -19.73
CA VAL A 77 1.46 -3.81 -20.83
C VAL A 77 0.56 -2.84 -21.59
N MET A 78 -0.18 -1.97 -20.90
CA MET A 78 -1.00 -0.95 -21.55
C MET A 78 -0.16 0.07 -22.31
N ALA A 79 0.96 0.54 -21.72
CA ALA A 79 1.87 1.47 -22.37
C ALA A 79 2.49 0.86 -23.64
N MET A 80 2.89 -0.41 -23.61
CA MET A 80 3.37 -1.13 -24.79
C MET A 80 2.27 -1.25 -25.87
N ALA A 81 1.05 -1.66 -25.48
CA ALA A 81 -0.07 -1.74 -26.40
C ALA A 81 -0.37 -0.38 -27.06
N TRP A 82 -0.27 0.70 -26.29
CA TRP A 82 -0.41 2.06 -26.76
C TRP A 82 0.68 2.48 -27.75
N VAL A 83 1.95 2.19 -27.47
CA VAL A 83 3.07 2.47 -28.38
C VAL A 83 2.88 1.72 -29.69
N VAL A 84 2.52 0.43 -29.65
CA VAL A 84 2.24 -0.38 -30.85
C VAL A 84 1.09 0.21 -31.66
N LYS A 85 -0.02 0.59 -31.00
CA LYS A 85 -1.14 1.27 -31.64
C LYS A 85 -0.68 2.56 -32.33
N TRP A 86 0.10 3.38 -31.64
CA TRP A 86 0.61 4.63 -32.17
C TRP A 86 1.48 4.42 -33.43
N ILE A 87 2.36 3.40 -33.43
CA ILE A 87 3.18 3.02 -34.60
C ILE A 87 2.30 2.58 -35.78
N GLU A 88 1.27 1.77 -35.53
CA GLU A 88 0.32 1.33 -36.56
C GLU A 88 -0.45 2.50 -37.19
N GLU A 89 -0.81 3.50 -36.39
CA GLU A 89 -1.64 4.62 -36.82
C GLU A 89 -0.84 5.82 -37.34
N PHE A 90 0.47 5.89 -37.08
CA PHE A 90 1.35 7.00 -37.46
C PHE A 90 1.33 7.31 -38.97
N ARG A 91 1.17 6.28 -39.81
CA ARG A 91 1.18 6.42 -41.29
C ARG A 91 -0.18 6.77 -41.90
N ASN A 92 -1.27 6.65 -41.14
CA ASN A 92 -2.63 6.97 -41.55
C ASN A 92 -3.37 7.53 -40.33
N PRO A 93 -3.14 8.81 -39.98
CA PRO A 93 -3.75 9.38 -38.78
C PRO A 93 -5.27 9.31 -38.92
N ARG A 94 -5.89 8.45 -38.12
CA ARG A 94 -7.28 8.69 -37.69
C ARG A 94 -7.30 10.11 -37.13
N ARG A 95 -8.30 10.90 -37.50
CA ARG A 95 -8.75 12.04 -36.69
C ARG A 95 -9.40 11.49 -35.39
N ASP A 96 -8.68 10.67 -34.63
CA ASP A 96 -9.01 10.50 -33.22
C ASP A 96 -8.75 11.87 -32.58
N ARG A 97 -9.73 12.39 -31.85
CA ARG A 97 -9.56 13.65 -31.11
C ARG A 97 -8.29 13.53 -30.27
N SER A 98 -7.24 14.25 -30.65
CA SER A 98 -5.95 14.12 -30.01
C SER A 98 -6.07 14.63 -28.57
N VAL A 99 -5.70 13.77 -27.62
CA VAL A 99 -5.46 14.22 -26.25
C VAL A 99 -4.29 15.19 -26.32
N THR A 100 -4.51 16.43 -25.89
CA THR A 100 -3.49 17.48 -25.91
C THR A 100 -3.31 18.02 -24.50
N TRP A 101 -2.30 18.86 -24.28
CA TRP A 101 -2.14 19.58 -23.02
C TRP A 101 -3.33 20.49 -22.68
N ARG A 102 -4.20 20.82 -23.65
CA ARG A 102 -5.44 21.59 -23.45
C ARG A 102 -6.62 20.74 -23.01
N THR A 103 -6.52 19.41 -23.11
CA THR A 103 -7.53 18.50 -22.58
C THR A 103 -7.63 18.70 -21.07
N PRO A 104 -8.84 18.85 -20.50
CA PRO A 104 -9.04 19.00 -19.06
C PRO A 104 -8.26 17.96 -18.25
N LEU A 105 -7.65 18.41 -17.15
CA LEU A 105 -6.79 17.65 -16.25
C LEU A 105 -5.45 17.13 -16.81
N VAL A 106 -5.18 17.22 -18.12
CA VAL A 106 -3.87 16.81 -18.66
C VAL A 106 -2.77 17.78 -18.23
N LEU A 107 -2.98 19.09 -18.30
CA LEU A 107 -1.99 20.07 -17.84
C LEU A 107 -1.66 19.93 -16.34
N PRO A 108 -2.64 19.90 -15.41
CA PRO A 108 -2.35 19.61 -14.00
C PRO A 108 -1.57 18.32 -13.80
N THR A 109 -1.92 17.26 -14.54
CA THR A 109 -1.22 15.97 -14.47
C THR A 109 0.23 16.07 -14.95
N LEU A 110 0.49 16.77 -16.06
CA LEU A 110 1.85 16.99 -16.57
C LEU A 110 2.70 17.80 -15.59
N ILE A 111 2.11 18.80 -14.92
CA ILE A 111 2.79 19.55 -13.85
C ILE A 111 3.15 18.60 -12.71
N THR A 112 2.24 17.74 -12.26
CA THR A 112 2.52 16.72 -11.25
C THR A 112 3.68 15.81 -11.68
N VAL A 113 3.69 15.33 -12.93
CA VAL A 113 4.80 14.53 -13.47
C VAL A 113 6.12 15.28 -13.37
N VAL A 114 6.18 16.52 -13.87
CA VAL A 114 7.40 17.34 -13.84
C VAL A 114 7.88 17.56 -12.41
N VAL A 115 6.98 17.86 -11.48
CA VAL A 115 7.34 18.07 -10.07
C VAL A 115 7.88 16.78 -9.43
N TYR A 116 7.26 15.63 -9.67
CA TYR A 116 7.78 14.34 -9.18
C TYR A 116 9.17 14.03 -9.77
N MET A 117 9.40 14.32 -11.05
CA MET A 117 10.70 14.15 -11.70
C MET A 117 11.76 15.08 -11.09
N ILE A 118 11.44 16.36 -10.88
CA ILE A 118 12.32 17.34 -10.22
C ILE A 118 12.64 16.86 -8.80
N SER A 119 11.62 16.54 -8.00
CA SER A 119 11.79 16.11 -6.60
C SER A 119 12.62 14.82 -6.50
N THR A 120 12.48 13.91 -7.47
CA THR A 120 13.31 12.69 -7.56
C THR A 120 14.76 13.01 -7.91
N ALA A 121 14.99 13.91 -8.87
CA ALA A 121 16.32 14.30 -9.31
C ALA A 121 17.13 15.01 -8.22
N PHE A 122 16.47 15.83 -7.39
CA PHE A 122 17.09 16.51 -6.25
C PHE A 122 16.99 15.73 -4.93
N SER A 123 16.44 14.52 -4.93
CA SER A 123 16.20 13.72 -3.72
C SER A 123 17.48 13.43 -2.93
N ILE A 124 17.37 13.33 -1.60
CA ILE A 124 18.47 12.80 -0.75
C ILE A 124 18.66 11.28 -0.91
N ALA A 125 17.65 10.59 -1.46
CA ALA A 125 17.67 9.16 -1.76
C ALA A 125 17.07 8.90 -3.17
N PRO A 126 17.77 9.26 -4.26
CA PRO A 126 17.20 9.26 -5.62
C PRO A 126 16.65 7.92 -6.08
N ARG A 127 17.32 6.82 -5.73
CA ARG A 127 16.88 5.46 -6.08
C ARG A 127 15.57 5.10 -5.38
N THR A 128 15.49 5.34 -4.07
CA THR A 128 14.26 5.16 -3.29
C THR A 128 13.14 6.07 -3.78
N SER A 129 13.45 7.30 -4.19
CA SER A 129 12.44 8.20 -4.78
C SER A 129 11.94 7.74 -6.14
N LEU A 130 12.78 7.12 -6.96
CA LEU A 130 12.37 6.59 -8.26
C LEU A 130 11.56 5.29 -8.11
N LEU A 131 12.11 4.30 -7.40
CA LEU A 131 11.58 2.93 -7.31
C LEU A 131 10.63 2.72 -6.11
N GLY A 132 10.63 3.61 -5.12
CA GLY A 132 9.90 3.49 -3.86
C GLY A 132 10.71 2.80 -2.74
N SER A 133 10.25 2.95 -1.50
CA SER A 133 10.85 2.30 -0.32
C SER A 133 10.43 0.84 -0.18
N TYR A 134 11.20 0.04 0.55
CA TYR A 134 10.83 -1.32 0.95
C TYR A 134 9.42 -1.41 1.56
N GLN A 135 9.04 -0.41 2.35
CA GLN A 135 7.77 -0.46 3.09
C GLN A 135 6.54 -0.30 2.18
N ARG A 136 6.64 0.52 1.13
CA ARG A 136 5.46 0.93 0.35
C ARG A 136 5.61 0.91 -1.15
N LEU A 137 6.80 0.93 -1.75
CA LEU A 137 7.01 1.04 -3.20
C LEU A 137 6.23 2.20 -3.88
N GLN A 138 5.96 3.32 -3.20
CA GLN A 138 5.14 4.44 -3.73
C GLN A 138 5.99 5.55 -4.39
N GLY A 139 7.10 5.19 -5.04
CA GLY A 139 8.00 6.14 -5.71
C GLY A 139 7.42 6.73 -7.02
N THR A 140 8.24 7.51 -7.72
CA THR A 140 7.87 8.16 -8.99
C THR A 140 7.44 7.16 -10.05
N TYR A 141 8.08 5.99 -10.15
CA TYR A 141 7.69 4.95 -11.09
C TYR A 141 6.24 4.49 -10.87
N THR A 142 5.81 4.29 -9.62
CA THR A 142 4.41 3.96 -9.30
C THR A 142 3.47 5.11 -9.61
N THR A 143 3.89 6.34 -9.31
CA THR A 143 3.08 7.53 -9.60
C THR A 143 2.80 7.64 -11.10
N LEU A 144 3.81 7.38 -11.95
CA LEU A 144 3.66 7.32 -13.39
C LEU A 144 2.74 6.17 -13.83
N ALA A 145 2.77 5.00 -13.18
CA ALA A 145 1.88 3.89 -13.48
C ALA A 145 0.40 4.26 -13.27
N TYR A 146 0.07 5.00 -12.20
CA TYR A 146 -1.30 5.52 -12.03
C TYR A 146 -1.70 6.49 -13.16
N ILE A 147 -0.78 7.38 -13.53
CA ILE A 147 -1.01 8.38 -14.59
C ILE A 147 -1.18 7.71 -15.95
N VAL A 148 -0.47 6.61 -16.23
CA VAL A 148 -0.67 5.80 -17.43
C VAL A 148 -2.11 5.31 -17.50
N ILE A 149 -2.69 4.78 -16.41
CA ILE A 149 -4.11 4.36 -16.40
C ILE A 149 -5.04 5.52 -16.77
N PHE A 150 -4.82 6.69 -16.17
CA PHE A 150 -5.59 7.90 -16.48
C PHE A 150 -5.50 8.25 -17.97
N LEU A 151 -4.29 8.32 -18.53
CA LEU A 151 -4.07 8.65 -19.95
C LEU A 151 -4.67 7.60 -20.88
N MET A 152 -4.58 6.32 -20.52
CA MET A 152 -5.15 5.21 -21.27
C MET A 152 -6.68 5.28 -21.32
N ILE A 153 -7.34 5.64 -20.21
CA ILE A 153 -8.79 5.89 -20.18
C ILE A 153 -9.14 7.10 -21.05
N LEU A 154 -8.41 8.22 -20.94
CA LEU A 154 -8.64 9.41 -21.77
C LEU A 154 -8.56 9.10 -23.26
N GLN A 155 -7.63 8.23 -23.67
CA GLN A 155 -7.43 7.90 -25.08
C GLN A 155 -8.34 6.79 -25.58
N GLY A 156 -8.59 5.75 -24.79
CA GLY A 156 -9.26 4.52 -25.23
C GLY A 156 -10.76 4.45 -24.94
N MET A 157 -11.27 5.18 -23.94
CA MET A 157 -12.68 5.09 -23.55
C MET A 157 -13.56 5.95 -24.47
N ARG A 158 -14.35 5.30 -25.34
CA ARG A 158 -15.22 5.96 -26.33
C ARG A 158 -16.64 5.41 -26.38
N ARG A 159 -16.88 4.23 -25.80
CA ARG A 159 -18.20 3.56 -25.82
C ARG A 159 -18.78 3.48 -24.42
N ARG A 160 -20.11 3.64 -24.31
CA ARG A 160 -20.82 3.54 -23.03
C ARG A 160 -20.64 2.17 -22.36
N ALA A 161 -20.59 1.11 -23.17
CA ALA A 161 -20.31 -0.25 -22.69
C ALA A 161 -18.97 -0.37 -21.93
N GLN A 162 -17.92 0.37 -22.33
CA GLN A 162 -16.62 0.35 -21.64
C GLN A 162 -16.71 1.00 -20.26
N LEU A 163 -17.39 2.14 -20.18
CA LEU A 163 -17.67 2.81 -18.92
C LEU A 163 -18.52 1.92 -18.02
N ASP A 164 -19.58 1.32 -18.57
CA ASP A 164 -20.48 0.48 -17.79
C ASP A 164 -19.75 -0.75 -17.21
N ARG A 165 -18.90 -1.41 -18.02
CA ARG A 165 -18.00 -2.48 -17.57
C ARG A 165 -17.11 -2.05 -16.42
N LEU A 166 -16.43 -0.91 -16.56
CA LEU A 166 -15.53 -0.39 -15.54
C LEU A 166 -16.27 -0.20 -14.21
N LEU A 167 -17.37 0.57 -14.20
CA LEU A 167 -18.12 0.86 -12.97
C LEU A 167 -18.71 -0.40 -12.35
N THR A 168 -19.24 -1.32 -13.15
CA THR A 168 -19.80 -2.58 -12.66
C THR A 168 -18.72 -3.44 -12.00
N LEU A 169 -17.56 -3.59 -12.64
CA LEU A 169 -16.46 -4.37 -12.08
C LEU A 169 -15.87 -3.71 -10.82
N MET A 170 -15.80 -2.37 -10.74
CA MET A 170 -15.40 -1.68 -9.50
C MET A 170 -16.30 -2.06 -8.31
N ILE A 171 -17.60 -2.13 -8.54
CA ILE A 171 -18.60 -2.45 -7.51
C ILE A 171 -18.51 -3.94 -7.15
N VAL A 172 -18.48 -4.82 -8.14
CA VAL A 172 -18.39 -6.28 -7.92
C VAL A 172 -17.10 -6.65 -7.18
N THR A 173 -15.97 -5.99 -7.45
CA THR A 173 -14.72 -6.19 -6.70
C THR A 173 -14.81 -5.77 -5.24
N SER A 174 -15.62 -4.75 -4.90
CA SER A 174 -15.80 -4.35 -3.49
C SER A 174 -16.55 -5.38 -2.64
N LEU A 175 -17.35 -6.24 -3.26
CA LEU A 175 -18.17 -7.25 -2.58
C LEU A 175 -17.32 -8.26 -1.78
N PRO A 176 -16.39 -9.03 -2.37
CA PRO A 176 -15.57 -9.97 -1.60
C PRO A 176 -14.71 -9.27 -0.55
N ILE A 177 -14.22 -8.05 -0.82
CA ILE A 177 -13.42 -7.28 0.13
C ILE A 177 -14.24 -6.93 1.38
N ALA A 178 -15.49 -6.50 1.20
CA ALA A 178 -16.36 -6.14 2.29
C ALA A 178 -16.88 -7.38 3.06
N ILE A 179 -17.15 -8.49 2.35
CA ILE A 179 -17.48 -9.78 2.99
C ILE A 179 -16.28 -10.29 3.79
N TYR A 180 -15.05 -10.17 3.29
CA TYR A 180 -13.87 -10.63 4.02
C TYR A 180 -13.70 -9.88 5.34
N GLY A 181 -13.91 -8.56 5.35
CA GLY A 181 -13.96 -7.78 6.59
C GLY A 181 -15.03 -8.31 7.57
N LEU A 182 -16.20 -8.73 7.08
CA LEU A 182 -17.22 -9.35 7.92
C LEU A 182 -16.77 -10.72 8.47
N LEU A 183 -16.12 -11.56 7.66
CA LEU A 183 -15.57 -12.85 8.12
C LEU A 183 -14.53 -12.66 9.23
N GLN A 184 -13.66 -11.65 9.12
CA GLN A 184 -12.71 -11.29 10.18
C GLN A 184 -13.43 -10.94 11.48
N ARG A 185 -14.47 -10.10 11.42
CA ARG A 185 -15.28 -9.75 12.59
C ARG A 185 -15.93 -10.97 13.25
N LEU A 186 -16.36 -11.92 12.43
CA LEU A 186 -17.00 -13.17 12.87
C LEU A 186 -15.99 -14.26 13.26
N GLN A 187 -14.68 -13.98 13.20
CA GLN A 187 -13.60 -14.94 13.45
C GLN A 187 -13.63 -16.17 12.51
N LEU A 188 -14.21 -16.02 11.32
CA LEU A 188 -14.28 -17.03 10.26
C LEU A 188 -13.14 -16.89 9.24
N ASP A 189 -12.10 -16.11 9.57
CA ASP A 189 -10.90 -15.93 8.76
C ASP A 189 -9.89 -17.07 9.05
N PRO A 190 -9.49 -17.87 8.04
CA PRO A 190 -8.52 -18.95 8.22
C PRO A 190 -7.07 -18.46 8.35
N LEU A 191 -6.77 -17.19 8.03
CA LEU A 191 -5.40 -16.70 7.94
C LEU A 191 -4.85 -16.24 9.31
N PRO A 192 -3.60 -16.61 9.67
CA PRO A 192 -3.03 -16.35 10.99
C PRO A 192 -2.39 -14.94 11.06
N TRP A 193 -3.22 -13.90 11.09
CA TRP A 193 -2.73 -12.53 11.20
C TRP A 193 -2.08 -12.25 12.57
N GLY A 194 -0.93 -11.56 12.57
CA GLY A 194 -0.22 -11.20 13.80
C GLY A 194 -0.81 -10.03 14.59
N GLY A 195 -1.80 -9.32 14.03
CA GLY A 195 -2.49 -8.19 14.67
C GLY A 195 -3.99 -8.43 14.83
N ASP A 196 -4.64 -7.60 15.65
CA ASP A 196 -6.10 -7.68 15.82
C ASP A 196 -6.85 -7.20 14.58
N THR A 197 -7.45 -8.16 13.88
CA THR A 197 -8.35 -7.94 12.72
C THR A 197 -9.83 -8.13 13.08
N VAL A 198 -10.14 -8.44 14.34
CA VAL A 198 -11.50 -8.72 14.81
C VAL A 198 -12.17 -7.45 15.34
N GLU A 199 -11.48 -6.69 16.21
CA GLU A 199 -12.07 -5.45 16.73
C GLU A 199 -12.20 -4.40 15.61
N ARG A 200 -11.15 -4.28 14.79
CA ARG A 200 -11.08 -3.36 13.66
C ARG A 200 -10.66 -4.11 12.40
N VAL A 201 -11.63 -4.39 11.55
CA VAL A 201 -11.43 -5.23 10.37
C VAL A 201 -10.49 -4.58 9.37
N ALA A 202 -9.63 -5.39 8.74
CA ALA A 202 -8.58 -4.95 7.84
C ALA A 202 -8.82 -5.38 6.38
N GLY A 203 -9.55 -6.49 6.18
CA GLY A 203 -9.79 -7.17 4.91
C GLY A 203 -8.52 -7.31 4.06
N ASN A 204 -8.68 -7.19 2.73
CA ASN A 204 -7.59 -7.34 1.77
C ASN A 204 -6.55 -6.21 1.83
N MET A 205 -6.70 -5.22 2.72
CA MET A 205 -5.80 -4.06 2.81
C MET A 205 -4.83 -4.12 3.99
N GLY A 206 -4.99 -5.08 4.91
CA GLY A 206 -4.11 -5.23 6.08
C GLY A 206 -4.25 -4.11 7.13
N ASN A 207 -5.12 -3.13 6.91
CA ASN A 207 -5.35 -2.02 7.82
C ASN A 207 -6.79 -1.50 7.71
N SER A 208 -7.41 -1.24 8.86
CA SER A 208 -8.79 -0.75 8.96
C SER A 208 -9.00 0.66 8.40
N ILE A 209 -7.97 1.51 8.31
CA ILE A 209 -8.07 2.81 7.63
C ILE A 209 -8.15 2.58 6.12
N PHE A 210 -7.33 1.67 5.60
CA PHE A 210 -7.16 1.44 4.16
C PHE A 210 -8.39 0.81 3.51
N ILE A 211 -8.97 -0.23 4.14
CA ILE A 211 -10.22 -0.83 3.64
C ILE A 211 -11.36 0.20 3.62
N ALA A 212 -11.51 0.99 4.68
CA ALA A 212 -12.56 2.00 4.73
C ALA A 212 -12.33 3.11 3.70
N ALA A 213 -11.09 3.58 3.52
CA ALA A 213 -10.74 4.58 2.52
C ALA A 213 -11.10 4.13 1.09
N TYR A 214 -10.79 2.87 0.74
CA TYR A 214 -11.17 2.27 -0.54
C TYR A 214 -12.69 2.17 -0.71
N LEU A 215 -13.39 1.60 0.27
CA LEU A 215 -14.84 1.36 0.19
C LEU A 215 -15.65 2.66 0.13
N VAL A 216 -15.17 3.75 0.72
CA VAL A 216 -15.78 5.08 0.61
C VAL A 216 -15.84 5.56 -0.84
N ILE A 217 -14.77 5.37 -1.62
CA ILE A 217 -14.77 5.74 -3.05
C ILE A 217 -15.81 4.93 -3.82
N VAL A 218 -15.82 3.61 -3.62
CA VAL A 218 -16.74 2.71 -4.34
C VAL A 218 -18.19 2.96 -3.94
N PHE A 219 -18.46 3.28 -2.67
CA PHE A 219 -19.80 3.57 -2.16
C PHE A 219 -20.52 4.63 -3.00
N PHE A 220 -19.87 5.76 -3.33
CA PHE A 220 -20.51 6.81 -4.14
C PHE A 220 -20.81 6.38 -5.58
N ILE A 221 -19.95 5.54 -6.17
CA ILE A 221 -20.20 4.94 -7.49
C ILE A 221 -21.40 3.98 -7.42
N THR A 222 -21.52 3.19 -6.35
CA THR A 222 -22.68 2.33 -6.12
C THR A 222 -23.96 3.16 -5.93
N VAL A 223 -23.90 4.28 -5.21
CA VAL A 223 -25.05 5.20 -5.06
C VAL A 223 -25.51 5.75 -6.41
N PHE A 224 -24.60 6.11 -7.31
CA PHE A 224 -24.95 6.47 -8.69
C PHE A 224 -25.71 5.35 -9.40
N ARG A 225 -25.22 4.11 -9.32
CA ARG A 225 -25.89 2.93 -9.93
C ARG A 225 -27.26 2.64 -9.34
N ILE A 226 -27.45 2.86 -8.03
CA ILE A 226 -28.75 2.78 -7.37
C ILE A 226 -29.70 3.83 -7.97
N ALA A 227 -29.26 5.08 -8.05
CA ALA A 227 -30.06 6.17 -8.61
C ALA A 227 -30.44 5.93 -10.08
N ASP A 228 -29.50 5.44 -10.89
CA ASP A 228 -29.73 5.06 -12.30
C ASP A 228 -30.77 3.92 -12.42
N SER A 229 -30.67 2.92 -11.54
CA SER A 229 -31.61 1.78 -11.51
C SER A 229 -33.02 2.21 -11.12
N PHE A 230 -33.17 3.04 -10.09
CA PHE A 230 -34.48 3.58 -9.71
C PHE A 230 -35.06 4.51 -10.76
N ALA A 231 -34.23 5.33 -11.41
CA ALA A 231 -34.67 6.18 -12.51
C ALA A 231 -35.22 5.33 -13.67
N SER A 232 -34.61 4.17 -13.95
CA SER A 232 -35.12 3.21 -14.94
C SER A 232 -36.49 2.65 -14.54
N ILE A 233 -36.66 2.23 -13.28
CA ILE A 233 -37.92 1.68 -12.75
C ILE A 233 -39.06 2.72 -12.80
N LEU A 234 -38.78 3.95 -12.37
CA LEU A 234 -39.78 5.01 -12.27
C LEU A 234 -40.21 5.59 -13.63
N ARG A 235 -39.37 5.44 -14.66
CA ARG A 235 -39.66 5.94 -16.02
C ARG A 235 -40.27 4.89 -16.94
N SER A 236 -40.20 3.61 -16.57
CA SER A 236 -40.77 2.52 -17.36
C SER A 236 -42.25 2.30 -17.01
N ASP A 237 -43.13 2.27 -18.02
CA ASP A 237 -44.56 1.96 -17.83
C ASP A 237 -44.79 0.55 -17.25
N GLN A 238 -43.86 -0.37 -17.52
CA GLN A 238 -43.80 -1.69 -16.91
C GLN A 238 -42.37 -1.98 -16.43
N PRO A 239 -42.08 -1.88 -15.12
CA PRO A 239 -40.75 -2.11 -14.59
C PRO A 239 -40.33 -3.57 -14.81
N ARG A 240 -39.14 -3.76 -15.41
CA ARG A 240 -38.61 -5.10 -15.64
C ARG A 240 -38.10 -5.67 -14.32
N TRP A 241 -38.32 -6.96 -14.08
CA TRP A 241 -37.77 -7.65 -12.90
C TRP A 241 -36.24 -7.49 -12.79
N SER A 242 -35.54 -7.38 -13.92
CA SER A 242 -34.09 -7.16 -13.97
C SER A 242 -33.68 -5.82 -13.39
N ASP A 243 -34.49 -4.76 -13.55
CA ASP A 243 -34.18 -3.46 -12.96
C ASP A 243 -34.36 -3.47 -11.44
N VAL A 244 -35.34 -4.24 -10.94
CA VAL A 244 -35.55 -4.46 -9.49
C VAL A 244 -34.39 -5.26 -8.91
N VAL A 245 -33.98 -6.36 -9.54
CA VAL A 245 -32.83 -7.17 -9.11
C VAL A 245 -31.55 -6.33 -9.13
N ARG A 246 -31.33 -5.54 -10.19
CA ARG A 246 -30.19 -4.62 -10.30
C ARG A 246 -30.15 -3.64 -9.12
N ALA A 247 -31.25 -2.97 -8.84
CA ALA A 247 -31.35 -2.03 -7.72
C ALA A 247 -31.10 -2.73 -6.38
N ALA A 248 -31.72 -3.90 -6.15
CA ALA A 248 -31.56 -4.67 -4.92
C ALA A 248 -30.11 -5.10 -4.69
N CYS A 249 -29.43 -5.65 -5.70
CA CYS A 249 -28.02 -6.03 -5.59
C CYS A 249 -27.13 -4.82 -5.26
N TYR A 250 -27.33 -3.68 -5.91
CA TYR A 250 -26.55 -2.48 -5.61
C TYR A 250 -26.81 -1.93 -4.21
N ILE A 251 -28.05 -1.98 -3.72
CA ILE A 251 -28.38 -1.60 -2.33
C ILE A 251 -27.64 -2.51 -1.35
N VAL A 252 -27.65 -3.84 -1.57
CA VAL A 252 -26.93 -4.80 -0.71
C VAL A 252 -25.44 -4.48 -0.67
N VAL A 253 -24.80 -4.24 -1.81
CA VAL A 253 -23.37 -3.87 -1.87
C VAL A 253 -23.11 -2.54 -1.17
N ALA A 254 -23.95 -1.52 -1.39
CA ALA A 254 -23.80 -0.21 -0.74
C ALA A 254 -23.95 -0.29 0.79
N LEU A 255 -24.92 -1.07 1.28
CA LEU A 255 -25.12 -1.30 2.71
C LEU A 255 -23.93 -2.02 3.32
N LEU A 256 -23.44 -3.08 2.66
CA LEU A 256 -22.28 -3.81 3.13
C LEU A 256 -21.03 -2.90 3.21
N ASN A 257 -20.78 -2.12 2.16
CA ASN A 257 -19.68 -1.14 2.14
C ASN A 257 -19.83 -0.12 3.28
N ALA A 258 -21.04 0.43 3.49
CA ALA A 258 -21.31 1.39 4.56
C ALA A 258 -21.14 0.79 5.96
N VAL A 259 -21.57 -0.46 6.19
CA VAL A 259 -21.38 -1.17 7.47
C VAL A 259 -19.88 -1.36 7.77
N VAL A 260 -19.08 -1.76 6.77
CA VAL A 260 -17.64 -1.89 6.95
C VAL A 260 -17.01 -0.54 7.29
N VAL A 261 -17.30 0.51 6.51
CA VAL A 261 -16.73 1.85 6.71
C VAL A 261 -17.11 2.45 8.07
N LEU A 262 -18.40 2.46 8.39
CA LEU A 262 -18.94 3.20 9.53
C LEU A 262 -18.79 2.44 10.85
N ILE A 263 -18.81 1.10 10.82
CA ILE A 263 -18.88 0.27 12.03
C ILE A 263 -17.64 -0.61 12.16
N LEU A 264 -17.39 -1.51 11.20
CA LEU A 264 -16.40 -2.59 11.39
C LEU A 264 -14.94 -2.10 11.35
N ALA A 265 -14.64 -1.13 10.48
CA ALA A 265 -13.30 -0.54 10.39
C ALA A 265 -13.04 0.48 11.50
N GLY A 266 -14.09 1.22 11.91
CA GLY A 266 -14.02 2.21 12.99
C GLY A 266 -13.00 3.34 12.74
N SER A 267 -12.77 3.72 11.49
CA SER A 267 -11.73 4.69 11.12
C SER A 267 -12.32 6.10 10.92
N ARG A 268 -11.86 7.06 11.74
CA ARG A 268 -12.42 8.43 11.82
C ARG A 268 -12.30 9.22 10.52
N GLY A 269 -11.14 9.19 9.86
CA GLY A 269 -10.92 9.86 8.58
C GLY A 269 -11.91 9.41 7.48
N PRO A 270 -11.99 8.10 7.18
CA PRO A 270 -12.99 7.56 6.26
C PRO A 270 -14.45 7.84 6.66
N GLN A 271 -14.79 7.79 7.96
CA GLN A 271 -16.13 8.16 8.46
C GLN A 271 -16.48 9.62 8.14
N LEU A 272 -15.55 10.56 8.39
CA LEU A 272 -15.72 11.97 8.06
C LEU A 272 -15.79 12.19 6.54
N GLY A 273 -14.93 11.51 5.78
CA GLY A 273 -14.96 11.54 4.31
C GLY A 273 -16.30 11.07 3.76
N TRP A 274 -16.87 9.99 4.31
CA TRP A 274 -18.19 9.50 3.94
C TRP A 274 -19.29 10.53 4.23
N LEU A 275 -19.31 11.12 5.43
CA LEU A 275 -20.30 12.13 5.82
C LEU A 275 -20.24 13.38 4.94
N VAL A 276 -19.03 13.89 4.69
CA VAL A 276 -18.83 15.06 3.81
C VAL A 276 -19.20 14.72 2.36
N GLY A 277 -18.81 13.55 1.86
CA GLY A 277 -19.19 13.11 0.51
C GLY A 277 -20.71 12.99 0.34
N VAL A 278 -21.43 12.43 1.31
CA VAL A 278 -22.90 12.36 1.30
C VAL A 278 -23.52 13.76 1.31
N LEU A 279 -23.02 14.68 2.13
CA LEU A 279 -23.44 16.08 2.12
C LEU A 279 -23.23 16.71 0.74
N PHE A 280 -22.07 16.48 0.10
CA PHE A 280 -21.78 16.97 -1.25
C PHE A 280 -22.72 16.39 -2.31
N VAL A 281 -23.01 15.08 -2.28
CA VAL A 281 -24.02 14.48 -3.18
C VAL A 281 -25.36 15.20 -3.02
N MET A 282 -25.84 15.37 -1.79
CA MET A 282 -27.12 16.03 -1.53
C MET A 282 -27.12 17.50 -2.00
N LEU A 283 -26.06 18.25 -1.71
CA LEU A 283 -25.93 19.65 -2.12
C LEU A 283 -25.92 19.79 -3.64
N LEU A 284 -25.18 18.93 -4.35
CA LEU A 284 -25.10 18.95 -5.81
C LEU A 284 -26.42 18.49 -6.46
N LEU A 285 -27.10 17.48 -5.92
CA LEU A 285 -28.43 17.07 -6.36
C LEU A 285 -29.46 18.18 -6.18
N ALA A 286 -29.40 18.92 -5.06
CA ALA A 286 -30.27 20.07 -4.84
C ALA A 286 -30.11 21.13 -5.94
N GLN A 287 -28.90 21.29 -6.52
CA GLN A 287 -28.67 22.24 -7.62
C GLN A 287 -29.32 21.81 -8.94
N LEU A 288 -29.66 20.52 -9.12
CA LEU A 288 -30.37 20.02 -10.29
C LEU A 288 -31.89 20.30 -10.23
N VAL A 289 -32.41 20.76 -9.09
CA VAL A 289 -33.83 21.08 -8.92
C VAL A 289 -34.21 22.32 -9.72
N ARG A 290 -35.17 22.19 -10.66
CA ARG A 290 -35.62 23.27 -11.55
C ARG A 290 -36.32 24.41 -10.81
N ARG A 291 -37.13 24.11 -9.79
CA ARG A 291 -37.92 25.13 -9.07
C ARG A 291 -37.02 25.98 -8.18
N ARG A 292 -36.87 27.28 -8.48
CA ARG A 292 -35.95 28.19 -7.76
C ARG A 292 -36.12 28.20 -6.24
N LYS A 293 -37.36 28.29 -5.74
CA LYS A 293 -37.65 28.34 -4.28
C LYS A 293 -37.28 27.03 -3.60
N ALA A 294 -37.63 25.90 -4.21
CA ALA A 294 -37.31 24.58 -3.69
C ALA A 294 -35.79 24.35 -3.66
N ARG A 295 -35.08 24.65 -4.76
CA ARG A 295 -33.61 24.56 -4.81
C ARG A 295 -32.94 25.36 -3.68
N LEU A 296 -33.37 26.61 -3.47
CA LEU A 296 -32.83 27.45 -2.40
C LEU A 296 -33.15 26.87 -1.01
N GLN A 297 -34.40 26.48 -0.75
CA GLN A 297 -34.83 25.88 0.52
C GLN A 297 -34.07 24.58 0.83
N LEU A 298 -33.91 23.69 -0.15
CA LEU A 298 -33.12 22.48 0.01
C LEU A 298 -31.66 22.80 0.30
N THR A 299 -31.04 23.73 -0.44
CA THR A 299 -29.63 24.09 -0.22
C THR A 299 -29.42 24.67 1.19
N VAL A 300 -30.26 25.63 1.60
CA VAL A 300 -30.20 26.24 2.93
C VAL A 300 -30.44 25.19 4.02
N GLY A 301 -31.43 24.30 3.83
CA GLY A 301 -31.73 23.22 4.76
C GLY A 301 -30.56 22.23 4.91
N LEU A 302 -29.91 21.86 3.81
CA LEU A 302 -28.75 20.95 3.83
C LEU A 302 -27.51 21.59 4.45
N ILE A 303 -27.30 22.90 4.26
CA ILE A 303 -26.23 23.63 4.95
C ILE A 303 -26.54 23.75 6.43
N GLY A 304 -27.79 24.05 6.80
CA GLY A 304 -28.25 24.02 8.18
C GLY A 304 -28.02 22.66 8.82
N LEU A 305 -28.30 21.57 8.10
CA LEU A 305 -28.01 20.20 8.54
C LEU A 305 -26.50 19.95 8.71
N GLY A 306 -25.67 20.44 7.79
CA GLY A 306 -24.21 20.37 7.90
C GLY A 306 -23.68 21.12 9.14
N ILE A 307 -24.17 22.34 9.38
CA ILE A 307 -23.85 23.15 10.56
C ILE A 307 -24.31 22.46 11.84
N ALA A 308 -25.54 21.92 11.86
CA ALA A 308 -26.06 21.15 12.99
C ALA A 308 -25.24 19.88 13.24
N GLY A 309 -24.79 19.20 12.18
CA GLY A 309 -23.89 18.05 12.27
C GLY A 309 -22.53 18.40 12.84
N LEU A 310 -21.94 19.54 12.43
CA LEU A 310 -20.68 20.05 13.01
C LEU A 310 -20.86 20.47 14.48
N ALA A 311 -21.97 21.12 14.82
CA ALA A 311 -22.30 21.48 16.19
C ALA A 311 -22.49 20.23 17.07
N PHE A 312 -23.14 19.19 16.54
CA PHE A 312 -23.27 17.90 17.20
C PHE A 312 -21.91 17.21 17.36
N LEU A 313 -21.05 17.22 16.33
CA LEU A 313 -19.69 16.68 16.41
C LEU A 313 -18.87 17.40 17.49
N TYR A 314 -18.96 18.73 17.55
CA TYR A 314 -18.33 19.52 18.61
C TYR A 314 -18.89 19.15 19.99
N PHE A 315 -20.22 19.10 20.12
CA PHE A 315 -20.89 18.72 21.36
C PHE A 315 -20.42 17.36 21.89
N ILE A 316 -20.37 16.31 21.05
CA ILE A 316 -19.94 14.97 21.50
C ILE A 316 -18.45 14.90 21.86
N ASN A 317 -17.61 15.76 21.29
CA ASN A 317 -16.18 15.83 21.61
C ASN A 317 -15.92 16.58 22.93
N VAL A 318 -16.66 17.68 23.16
CA VAL A 318 -16.56 18.47 24.41
C VAL A 318 -17.17 17.74 25.60
N THR A 319 -18.26 17.00 25.38
CA THR A 319 -18.95 16.23 26.44
C THR A 319 -18.37 14.83 26.64
N ARG A 320 -17.20 14.51 26.06
CA ARG A 320 -16.64 13.14 26.06
C ARG A 320 -16.36 12.56 27.45
N ASN A 321 -16.00 13.43 28.40
CA ASN A 321 -15.66 13.05 29.78
C ASN A 321 -16.82 13.31 30.76
N ASN A 322 -18.00 13.71 30.27
CA ASN A 322 -19.16 13.97 31.12
C ASN A 322 -20.05 12.71 31.19
N PRO A 323 -20.23 12.10 32.38
CA PRO A 323 -20.97 10.84 32.55
C PRO A 323 -22.43 10.90 32.05
N ASN A 324 -23.08 12.07 32.09
CA ASN A 324 -24.47 12.24 31.63
C ASN A 324 -24.67 11.90 30.15
N TYR A 325 -23.59 11.85 29.37
CA TYR A 325 -23.61 11.60 27.94
C TYR A 325 -22.92 10.28 27.55
N ASP A 326 -22.63 9.39 28.50
CA ASP A 326 -21.99 8.09 28.23
C ASP A 326 -22.80 7.19 27.29
N TRP A 327 -24.13 7.33 27.29
CA TRP A 327 -25.01 6.60 26.40
C TRP A 327 -24.71 6.85 24.91
N LEU A 328 -24.25 8.07 24.54
CA LEU A 328 -23.85 8.37 23.15
C LEU A 328 -22.67 7.51 22.72
N ARG A 329 -21.77 7.17 23.65
CA ARG A 329 -20.55 6.40 23.40
C ARG A 329 -20.80 4.89 23.38
N GLN A 330 -22.01 4.43 23.70
CA GLN A 330 -22.40 3.03 23.51
C GLN A 330 -22.50 2.67 22.01
N PHE A 331 -22.80 3.65 21.16
CA PHE A 331 -22.81 3.46 19.71
C PHE A 331 -21.39 3.50 19.14
N PRO A 332 -20.91 2.44 18.44
CA PRO A 332 -19.53 2.36 17.95
C PRO A 332 -19.09 3.56 17.09
N LEU A 333 -19.98 4.05 16.21
CA LEU A 333 -19.73 5.21 15.36
C LEU A 333 -19.47 6.48 16.19
N LEU A 334 -20.39 6.80 17.11
CA LEU A 334 -20.32 8.01 17.93
C LEU A 334 -19.14 7.96 18.92
N ARG A 335 -18.85 6.77 19.47
CA ARG A 335 -17.65 6.53 20.30
C ARG A 335 -16.39 6.98 19.58
N ARG A 336 -16.22 6.60 18.31
CA ARG A 336 -15.05 6.99 17.51
C ARG A 336 -15.06 8.49 17.19
N LEU A 337 -16.20 9.04 16.79
CA LEU A 337 -16.32 10.46 16.45
C LEU A 337 -16.12 11.40 17.66
N SER A 338 -16.38 10.95 18.89
CA SER A 338 -16.16 11.73 20.12
C SER A 338 -14.70 12.03 20.47
N THR A 339 -13.75 11.52 19.66
CA THR A 339 -12.30 11.72 19.86
C THR A 339 -11.62 12.45 18.71
N VAL A 340 -12.37 13.00 17.75
CA VAL A 340 -11.81 13.64 16.55
C VAL A 340 -11.00 14.89 16.90
N PHE A 341 -11.40 15.65 17.94
CA PHE A 341 -10.72 16.89 18.33
C PHE A 341 -9.64 16.72 19.40
N THR A 342 -9.31 15.48 19.81
CA THR A 342 -8.20 15.25 20.75
C THR A 342 -6.86 15.37 20.03
N THR A 343 -5.88 16.02 20.65
CA THR A 343 -4.54 16.22 20.05
C THR A 343 -3.41 15.60 20.87
N GLN A 344 -3.69 15.15 22.09
CA GLN A 344 -2.68 14.67 23.06
C GLN A 344 -2.90 13.21 23.48
N GLU A 345 -3.88 12.53 22.90
CA GLU A 345 -4.26 11.16 23.30
C GLU A 345 -4.17 10.19 22.10
N GLY A 346 -3.66 8.99 22.38
CA GLY A 346 -3.61 7.86 21.44
C GLY A 346 -3.04 8.20 20.07
N THR A 347 -3.66 7.67 19.02
CA THR A 347 -3.19 7.86 17.62
C THR A 347 -3.28 9.29 17.10
N ASN A 348 -3.93 10.23 17.81
CA ASN A 348 -3.91 11.64 17.43
C ASN A 348 -2.64 12.33 17.91
N ALA A 349 -2.17 12.01 19.12
CA ALA A 349 -0.89 12.52 19.64
C ALA A 349 0.26 12.15 18.71
N VAL A 350 0.29 10.89 18.27
CA VAL A 350 1.26 10.38 17.28
C VAL A 350 1.27 11.25 16.03
N ARG A 351 0.11 11.48 15.39
CA ARG A 351 0.01 12.32 14.19
C ARG A 351 0.47 13.75 14.42
N VAL A 352 0.05 14.38 15.51
CA VAL A 352 0.39 15.77 15.84
C VAL A 352 1.90 15.92 16.05
N LEU A 353 2.54 14.97 16.73
CA LEU A 353 4.00 14.94 16.89
C LEU A 353 4.71 14.67 15.55
N ILE A 354 4.19 13.77 14.71
CA ILE A 354 4.73 13.58 13.35
C ILE A 354 4.68 14.89 12.55
N TRP A 355 3.60 15.65 12.65
CA TRP A 355 3.46 16.94 11.99
C TRP A 355 4.37 18.02 12.57
N GLU A 356 4.65 17.98 13.87
CA GLU A 356 5.64 18.86 14.49
C GLU A 356 7.04 18.61 13.90
N GLY A 357 7.45 17.35 13.81
CA GLY A 357 8.72 16.99 13.17
C GLY A 357 8.75 17.35 11.68
N ALA A 358 7.65 17.14 10.96
CA ALA A 358 7.54 17.50 9.54
C ALA A 358 7.62 19.02 9.32
N ALA A 359 7.00 19.81 10.21
CA ALA A 359 7.11 21.25 10.19
C ALA A 359 8.56 21.71 10.41
N ASN A 360 9.26 21.10 11.37
CA ASN A 360 10.68 21.40 11.61
C ASN A 360 11.59 21.00 10.45
N LEU A 361 11.27 19.92 9.73
CA LEU A 361 12.00 19.44 8.54
C LEU A 361 11.79 20.32 7.28
N VAL A 362 10.62 20.94 7.13
CA VAL A 362 10.30 21.75 5.94
C VAL A 362 10.69 23.23 6.13
N LEU A 363 10.74 23.71 7.37
CA LEU A 363 11.19 25.06 7.68
C LEU A 363 12.72 25.19 7.56
N PRO A 364 13.26 26.41 7.39
CA PRO A 364 14.71 26.60 7.34
C PRO A 364 15.43 25.99 8.55
N HIS A 365 16.41 25.14 8.27
CA HIS A 365 17.25 24.47 9.27
C HIS A 365 18.65 24.20 8.70
N ASP A 366 19.58 23.79 9.54
CA ASP A 366 20.92 23.37 9.11
C ASP A 366 20.87 22.14 8.19
N PRO A 367 21.74 22.04 7.18
CA PRO A 367 21.76 20.89 6.27
C PRO A 367 21.86 19.55 7.00
N ILE A 368 21.10 18.56 6.50
CA ILE A 368 21.29 17.17 6.91
C ILE A 368 22.67 16.73 6.43
N THR A 369 23.50 16.21 7.33
CA THR A 369 24.86 15.75 7.02
C THR A 369 24.93 14.24 6.92
N GLY A 370 25.54 13.71 5.86
CA GLY A 370 25.77 12.29 5.68
C GLY A 370 26.78 11.70 6.68
N PRO A 371 27.00 10.37 6.61
CA PRO A 371 27.99 9.67 7.42
C PRO A 371 29.43 10.18 7.24
N ASP A 372 29.77 10.62 6.03
CA ASP A 372 31.05 11.20 5.64
C ASP A 372 31.21 12.69 6.03
N GLY A 373 30.17 13.28 6.64
CA GLY A 373 30.13 14.68 7.01
C GLY A 373 29.74 15.62 5.87
N THR A 374 29.42 15.09 4.68
CA THR A 374 28.97 15.93 3.56
C THR A 374 27.57 16.48 3.86
N PRO A 375 27.36 17.82 3.78
CA PRO A 375 26.05 18.40 3.95
C PRO A 375 25.20 18.20 2.70
N ASP A 376 23.88 18.13 2.88
CA ASP A 376 22.92 18.18 1.77
C ASP A 376 23.07 19.48 0.96
N ALA A 377 23.65 19.36 -0.24
CA ALA A 377 23.93 20.48 -1.13
C ALA A 377 22.67 21.24 -1.56
N PHE A 378 21.49 20.61 -1.48
CA PHE A 378 20.23 21.20 -1.91
C PHE A 378 19.38 21.72 -0.75
N ASN A 379 19.89 21.76 0.49
CA ASN A 379 19.16 22.19 1.68
C ASN A 379 18.38 23.50 1.48
N ALA A 380 19.00 24.50 0.84
CA ALA A 380 18.39 25.82 0.61
C ALA A 380 17.12 25.78 -0.27
N ILE A 381 16.99 24.77 -1.15
CA ILE A 381 15.83 24.62 -2.04
C ILE A 381 14.84 23.54 -1.57
N ARG A 382 15.13 22.82 -0.47
CA ARG A 382 14.23 21.79 0.10
C ARG A 382 12.80 22.29 0.37
N PRO A 383 12.57 23.52 0.87
CA PRO A 383 11.20 24.02 1.03
C PRO A 383 10.42 24.10 -0.29
N LEU A 384 11.13 24.23 -1.43
CA LEU A 384 10.52 24.35 -2.75
C LEU A 384 10.33 23.00 -3.45
N VAL A 385 11.34 22.12 -3.42
CA VAL A 385 11.36 20.84 -4.16
C VAL A 385 11.22 19.59 -3.31
N GLY A 386 11.28 19.72 -1.98
CA GLY A 386 11.20 18.61 -1.03
C GLY A 386 12.46 17.73 -0.97
N TYR A 387 12.35 16.64 -0.23
CA TYR A 387 13.41 15.64 -0.02
C TYR A 387 13.35 14.48 -1.02
N GLY A 388 12.28 14.40 -1.81
CA GLY A 388 12.02 13.35 -2.80
C GLY A 388 10.93 12.38 -2.33
N PRO A 389 10.15 11.77 -3.26
CA PRO A 389 9.18 10.71 -2.93
C PRO A 389 9.79 9.62 -2.05
N GLU A 390 9.03 9.11 -1.07
CA GLU A 390 9.43 7.97 -0.22
C GLU A 390 10.74 8.16 0.59
N SER A 391 11.25 9.38 0.72
CA SER A 391 12.50 9.70 1.45
C SER A 391 12.29 10.12 2.91
N MET A 392 11.04 10.24 3.36
CA MET A 392 10.74 10.79 4.69
C MET A 392 11.40 10.00 5.83
N TYR A 393 11.42 8.67 5.78
CA TYR A 393 11.98 7.83 6.85
C TYR A 393 13.49 8.06 7.11
N VAL A 394 14.22 8.63 6.14
CA VAL A 394 15.63 9.04 6.33
C VAL A 394 15.79 10.54 6.57
N ALA A 395 14.97 11.39 5.95
CA ALA A 395 15.01 12.84 6.17
C ALA A 395 14.54 13.23 7.58
N TYR A 396 13.54 12.52 8.12
CA TYR A 396 12.81 12.90 9.32
C TYR A 396 13.56 12.65 10.62
N ASN A 397 14.52 11.71 10.64
CA ASN A 397 15.18 11.21 11.85
C ASN A 397 15.80 12.31 12.73
N ARG A 398 16.37 13.35 12.12
CA ARG A 398 16.94 14.51 12.83
C ARG A 398 15.90 15.39 13.51
N PHE A 399 14.68 15.39 12.98
CA PHE A 399 13.56 16.23 13.41
C PHE A 399 12.52 15.45 14.22
N TYR A 400 12.81 14.19 14.53
CA TYR A 400 11.99 13.33 15.39
C TYR A 400 11.75 14.01 16.76
N PRO A 401 10.50 14.32 17.15
CA PRO A 401 10.24 14.90 18.45
C PRO A 401 10.46 13.85 19.55
N PRO A 402 11.27 14.13 20.59
CA PRO A 402 11.56 13.15 21.64
C PRO A 402 10.32 12.59 22.34
N MET A 403 9.23 13.37 22.44
CA MET A 403 7.98 12.91 23.05
C MET A 403 7.30 11.77 22.28
N LEU A 404 7.57 11.59 20.99
CA LEU A 404 6.96 10.55 20.16
C LEU A 404 7.37 9.15 20.62
N ALA A 405 8.57 9.01 21.20
CA ALA A 405 9.08 7.78 21.82
C ALA A 405 8.24 7.28 23.01
N ASN A 406 7.32 8.10 23.53
CA ASN A 406 6.37 7.70 24.57
C ASN A 406 5.08 7.04 24.02
N PHE A 407 4.86 7.13 22.71
CA PHE A 407 3.69 6.58 22.03
C PHE A 407 4.07 5.47 21.04
N GLU A 408 5.25 5.57 20.44
CA GLU A 408 5.80 4.58 19.51
C GLU A 408 7.13 4.02 20.02
N ALA A 409 7.65 2.97 19.39
CA ALA A 409 8.96 2.45 19.73
C ALA A 409 10.04 3.53 19.52
N ARG A 410 11.05 3.56 20.41
CA ARG A 410 12.12 4.60 20.43
C ARG A 410 12.98 4.61 19.17
N ASN A 411 13.00 3.51 18.44
CA ASN A 411 13.69 3.33 17.17
C ASN A 411 12.75 3.35 15.96
N ALA A 412 11.45 3.56 16.14
CA ALA A 412 10.52 3.70 15.03
C ALA A 412 10.70 5.06 14.36
N SER A 413 10.82 5.07 13.03
CA SER A 413 10.80 6.29 12.23
C SER A 413 9.57 6.30 11.30
N PRO A 414 8.78 7.37 11.29
CA PRO A 414 7.65 7.52 10.38
C PRO A 414 8.10 7.53 8.91
N ASP A 415 7.46 6.70 8.09
CA ASP A 415 7.67 6.69 6.64
C ASP A 415 6.73 7.65 5.89
N ARG A 416 5.66 8.09 6.56
CA ARG A 416 4.64 9.02 6.08
C ARG A 416 4.19 9.99 7.16
N SER A 417 3.73 11.16 6.74
CA SER A 417 3.22 12.20 7.65
C SER A 417 1.80 11.95 8.16
N HIS A 418 1.06 10.99 7.58
CA HIS A 418 -0.37 10.80 7.84
C HIS A 418 -1.25 12.04 7.57
N ASN A 419 -0.79 12.92 6.67
CA ASN A 419 -1.53 14.06 6.16
C ASN A 419 -0.96 14.45 4.79
N GLU A 420 -1.76 14.40 3.72
CA GLU A 420 -1.27 14.61 2.36
C GLU A 420 -0.62 16.01 2.15
N THR A 421 -1.03 17.05 2.89
CA THR A 421 -0.39 18.38 2.80
C THR A 421 1.04 18.34 3.36
N TRP A 422 1.24 17.73 4.52
CA TRP A 422 2.58 17.54 5.09
C TRP A 422 3.42 16.59 4.25
N ASP A 423 2.83 15.51 3.73
CA ASP A 423 3.53 14.57 2.85
C ASP A 423 4.03 15.33 1.60
N ALA A 424 3.16 16.05 0.90
CA ALA A 424 3.52 16.84 -0.29
C ALA A 424 4.63 17.86 -0.02
N LEU A 425 4.60 18.55 1.12
CA LEU A 425 5.66 19.48 1.50
C LEU A 425 7.00 18.77 1.77
N VAL A 426 6.98 17.64 2.47
CA VAL A 426 8.19 16.88 2.77
C VAL A 426 8.77 16.25 1.49
N ILE A 427 7.96 15.59 0.68
CA ILE A 427 8.47 14.79 -0.44
C ILE A 427 8.65 15.58 -1.74
N THR A 428 7.86 16.62 -1.97
CA THR A 428 7.83 17.36 -3.24
C THR A 428 7.88 18.89 -3.07
N GLY A 429 8.02 19.37 -1.82
CA GLY A 429 8.10 20.79 -1.49
C GLY A 429 6.84 21.58 -1.83
N LEU A 430 6.97 22.90 -1.78
CA LEU A 430 5.91 23.83 -2.15
C LEU A 430 5.42 23.63 -3.60
N LEU A 431 6.31 23.28 -4.54
CA LEU A 431 5.91 22.99 -5.92
C LEU A 431 4.94 21.80 -5.97
N GLY A 432 5.22 20.76 -5.19
CA GLY A 432 4.35 19.60 -5.02
C GLY A 432 3.01 19.95 -4.43
N LEU A 433 2.98 20.70 -3.33
CA LEU A 433 1.76 21.14 -2.70
C LEU A 433 0.90 21.98 -3.67
N LEU A 434 1.51 22.91 -4.42
CA LEU A 434 0.80 23.72 -5.41
C LEU A 434 0.29 22.89 -6.58
N ALA A 435 1.07 21.92 -7.09
CA ALA A 435 0.64 21.01 -8.13
C ALA A 435 -0.53 20.13 -7.66
N TYR A 436 -0.46 19.63 -6.43
CA TYR A 436 -1.52 18.87 -5.79
C TYR A 436 -2.81 19.69 -5.64
N MET A 437 -2.72 20.91 -5.09
CA MET A 437 -3.87 21.81 -4.96
C MET A 437 -4.44 22.24 -6.32
N PHE A 438 -3.58 22.41 -7.33
CA PHE A 438 -4.01 22.70 -8.68
C PHE A 438 -4.73 21.51 -9.34
N LEU A 439 -4.26 20.28 -9.11
CA LEU A 439 -4.90 19.05 -9.59
C LEU A 439 -6.30 18.89 -8.97
N PHE A 440 -6.41 18.89 -7.65
CA PHE A 440 -7.71 18.76 -6.96
C PHE A 440 -8.65 19.92 -7.26
N GLY A 441 -8.13 21.16 -7.26
CA GLY A 441 -8.90 22.34 -7.64
C GLY A 441 -9.42 22.26 -9.08
N SER A 442 -8.61 21.75 -10.01
CA SER A 442 -9.03 21.53 -11.40
C SER A 442 -10.09 20.43 -11.52
N VAL A 443 -9.96 19.33 -10.76
CA VAL A 443 -10.96 18.25 -10.74
C VAL A 443 -12.33 18.80 -10.35
N LEU A 444 -12.40 19.58 -9.26
CA LEU A 444 -13.64 20.20 -8.82
C LEU A 444 -14.13 21.29 -9.77
N PHE A 445 -13.22 22.13 -10.29
CA PHE A 445 -13.57 23.17 -11.25
C PHE A 445 -14.27 22.60 -12.49
N TYR A 446 -13.67 21.57 -13.12
CA TYR A 446 -14.25 20.95 -14.30
C TYR A 446 -15.52 20.17 -13.95
N GLY A 447 -15.55 19.46 -12.83
CA GLY A 447 -16.76 18.79 -12.34
C GLY A 447 -17.94 19.77 -12.18
N PHE A 448 -17.73 20.88 -11.48
CA PHE A 448 -18.74 21.92 -11.29
C PHE A 448 -19.11 22.64 -12.59
N ARG A 449 -18.15 22.86 -13.48
CA ARG A 449 -18.42 23.42 -14.82
C ARG A 449 -19.33 22.51 -15.64
N TRP A 450 -19.06 21.21 -15.66
CA TRP A 450 -19.85 20.24 -16.43
C TRP A 450 -21.23 19.96 -15.84
N ILE A 451 -21.38 20.05 -14.51
CA ILE A 451 -22.68 20.01 -13.83
C ILE A 451 -23.48 21.31 -14.06
N GLY A 452 -22.83 22.40 -14.51
CA GLY A 452 -23.47 23.68 -14.83
C GLY A 452 -23.41 24.72 -13.71
N LEU A 453 -22.63 24.50 -12.66
CA LEU A 453 -22.48 25.45 -11.53
C LEU A 453 -21.54 26.62 -11.83
N ILE A 454 -20.59 26.42 -12.76
CA ILE A 454 -19.64 27.45 -13.22
C ILE A 454 -19.94 27.75 -14.69
N ALA A 455 -20.83 28.72 -14.93
CA ALA A 455 -21.24 29.12 -16.27
C ALA A 455 -20.45 30.34 -16.78
N SER A 456 -20.10 31.27 -15.87
CA SER A 456 -19.46 32.55 -16.18
C SER A 456 -18.03 32.65 -15.66
N ARG A 457 -17.29 33.64 -16.16
CA ARG A 457 -15.94 33.97 -15.66
C ARG A 457 -15.95 34.48 -14.23
N PHE A 458 -17.02 35.17 -13.84
CA PHE A 458 -17.21 35.61 -12.47
C PHE A 458 -17.34 34.41 -11.53
N GLU A 459 -18.19 33.44 -11.84
CA GLU A 459 -18.34 32.21 -11.04
C GLU A 459 -17.04 31.39 -10.99
N ALA A 460 -16.28 31.36 -12.09
CA ALA A 460 -14.95 30.73 -12.13
C ALA A 460 -13.96 31.44 -11.18
N GLY A 461 -13.88 32.77 -11.25
CA GLY A 461 -13.06 33.58 -10.35
C GLY A 461 -13.49 33.44 -8.89
N LEU A 462 -14.79 33.38 -8.63
CA LEU A 462 -15.36 33.17 -7.29
C LEU A 462 -14.98 31.81 -6.70
N PHE A 463 -15.10 30.73 -7.48
CA PHE A 463 -14.66 29.41 -7.05
C PHE A 463 -13.17 29.40 -6.71
N ILE A 464 -12.32 29.93 -7.60
CA ILE A 464 -10.86 29.99 -7.37
C ILE A 464 -10.55 30.83 -6.13
N ALA A 465 -11.22 31.97 -5.96
CA ALA A 465 -11.03 32.83 -4.79
C ALA A 465 -11.43 32.11 -3.49
N MET A 466 -12.57 31.42 -3.45
CA MET A 466 -13.01 30.67 -2.26
C MET A 466 -12.13 29.45 -1.97
N TRP A 467 -11.66 28.76 -3.00
CA TRP A 467 -10.71 27.65 -2.90
C TRP A 467 -9.40 28.10 -2.24
N ILE A 468 -8.78 29.16 -2.77
CA ILE A 468 -7.51 29.69 -2.28
C ILE A 468 -7.70 30.36 -0.90
N ALA A 469 -8.71 31.22 -0.76
CA ALA A 469 -8.96 31.94 0.50
C ALA A 469 -9.31 30.99 1.63
N GLY A 470 -10.06 29.92 1.38
CA GLY A 470 -10.35 28.89 2.37
C GLY A 470 -9.08 28.20 2.86
N ALA A 471 -8.24 27.73 1.94
CA ALA A 471 -6.95 27.09 2.24
C ALA A 471 -6.03 28.02 3.07
N VAL A 472 -5.88 29.28 2.62
CA VAL A 472 -5.02 30.28 3.26
C VAL A 472 -5.57 30.69 4.62
N LEU A 473 -6.87 30.95 4.75
CA LEU A 473 -7.49 31.40 6.00
C LEU A 473 -7.27 30.38 7.13
N PHE A 474 -7.51 29.10 6.86
CA PHE A 474 -7.39 28.06 7.87
C PHE A 474 -5.92 27.66 8.10
N GLY A 475 -5.11 27.59 7.05
CA GLY A 475 -3.66 27.31 7.18
C GLY A 475 -2.93 28.41 7.95
N ALA A 476 -3.12 29.68 7.55
CA ALA A 476 -2.56 30.83 8.26
C ALA A 476 -3.18 30.99 9.66
N GLY A 477 -4.46 30.68 9.82
CA GLY A 477 -5.12 30.65 11.13
C GLY A 477 -4.47 29.66 12.10
N ALA A 478 -4.12 28.45 11.66
CA ALA A 478 -3.41 27.48 12.48
C ALA A 478 -2.03 28.01 12.93
N ILE A 479 -1.30 28.66 12.03
CA ILE A 479 -0.01 29.31 12.34
C ILE A 479 -0.20 30.47 13.32
N ALA A 480 -1.18 31.35 13.09
CA ALA A 480 -1.48 32.51 13.93
C ALA A 480 -1.90 32.12 15.37
N LEU A 481 -2.52 30.94 15.53
CA LEU A 481 -2.85 30.36 16.83
C LEU A 481 -1.66 29.65 17.51
N GLY A 482 -0.46 29.72 16.94
CA GLY A 482 0.72 29.04 17.46
C GLY A 482 0.70 27.51 17.29
N ARG A 483 -0.19 26.98 16.45
CA ARG A 483 -0.42 25.54 16.21
C ARG A 483 0.04 25.14 14.82
N ARG A 484 1.31 25.44 14.50
CA ARG A 484 1.89 25.20 13.17
C ARG A 484 1.79 23.75 12.72
N GLU A 485 1.85 22.80 13.64
CA GLU A 485 1.69 21.36 13.38
C GLU A 485 0.31 21.02 12.78
N LEU A 486 -0.71 21.86 13.04
CA LEU A 486 -2.05 21.71 12.47
C LEU A 486 -2.20 22.39 11.10
N PHE A 487 -1.16 23.02 10.55
CA PHE A 487 -1.21 23.68 9.23
C PHE A 487 -1.77 22.77 8.14
N GLY A 488 -1.27 21.53 8.04
CA GLY A 488 -1.70 20.58 7.01
C GLY A 488 -3.19 20.21 7.09
N ILE A 489 -3.74 20.02 8.30
CA ILE A 489 -5.19 19.83 8.49
C ILE A 489 -5.96 21.12 8.21
N GLY A 490 -5.43 22.27 8.64
CA GLY A 490 -6.01 23.58 8.40
C GLY A 490 -6.23 23.83 6.92
N VAL A 491 -5.21 23.62 6.09
CA VAL A 491 -5.30 23.75 4.62
C VAL A 491 -6.40 22.84 4.05
N GLY A 492 -6.41 21.55 4.40
CA GLY A 492 -7.43 20.60 3.93
C GLY A 492 -8.85 20.98 4.35
N ALA A 493 -9.05 21.33 5.62
CA ALA A 493 -10.34 21.76 6.15
C ALA A 493 -10.82 23.07 5.49
N GLY A 494 -9.90 24.02 5.29
CA GLY A 494 -10.15 25.29 4.63
C GLY A 494 -10.58 25.14 3.16
N VAL A 495 -9.95 24.21 2.44
CA VAL A 495 -10.33 23.84 1.07
C VAL A 495 -11.76 23.28 1.01
N VAL A 496 -12.11 22.35 1.91
CA VAL A 496 -13.46 21.77 1.98
C VAL A 496 -14.49 22.84 2.35
N PHE A 497 -14.16 23.71 3.31
CA PHE A 497 -14.99 24.85 3.70
C PHE A 497 -15.23 25.81 2.54
N GLY A 498 -14.16 26.27 1.87
CA GLY A 498 -14.24 27.18 0.72
C GLY A 498 -15.06 26.60 -0.43
N THR A 499 -14.91 25.31 -0.71
CA THR A 499 -15.69 24.60 -1.72
C THR A 499 -17.18 24.52 -1.33
N THR A 500 -17.48 24.22 -0.07
CA THR A 500 -18.86 24.18 0.45
C THR A 500 -19.51 25.57 0.40
N LEU A 501 -18.75 26.61 0.75
CA LEU A 501 -19.17 28.00 0.67
C LEU A 501 -19.46 28.41 -0.79
N PHE A 502 -18.64 27.96 -1.75
CA PHE A 502 -18.91 28.17 -3.16
C PHE A 502 -20.24 27.54 -3.60
N LEU A 503 -20.54 26.31 -3.17
CA LEU A 503 -21.82 25.67 -3.48
C LEU A 503 -23.01 26.47 -2.92
N PHE A 504 -22.88 27.02 -1.71
CA PHE A 504 -23.89 27.90 -1.13
C PHE A 504 -24.12 29.16 -1.95
N VAL A 505 -23.03 29.87 -2.27
CA VAL A 505 -23.13 31.13 -3.04
C VAL A 505 -23.59 30.88 -4.46
N SER A 506 -23.16 29.79 -5.10
CA SER A 506 -23.63 29.36 -6.41
C SER A 506 -25.14 29.10 -6.40
N ALA A 507 -25.68 28.47 -5.35
CA ALA A 507 -27.13 28.29 -5.20
C ALA A 507 -27.88 29.62 -5.10
N LEU A 508 -27.33 30.61 -4.37
CA LEU A 508 -27.91 31.96 -4.27
C LEU A 508 -27.88 32.71 -5.61
N ILE A 509 -26.76 32.62 -6.35
CA ILE A 509 -26.63 33.20 -7.69
C ILE A 509 -27.65 32.56 -8.63
N ASN A 510 -27.72 31.22 -8.63
CA ASN A 510 -28.66 30.47 -9.47
C ASN A 510 -30.13 30.73 -9.10
N ALA A 511 -30.45 30.98 -7.83
CA ALA A 511 -31.80 31.37 -7.40
C ALA A 511 -32.28 32.70 -7.99
N ARG A 512 -31.36 33.57 -8.45
CA ARG A 512 -31.66 34.84 -9.11
C ARG A 512 -31.81 34.72 -10.63
N ARG A 513 -31.36 33.62 -11.25
CA ARG A 513 -31.62 33.32 -12.68
C ARG A 513 -33.09 32.95 -12.87
N GLY A 514 -33.70 33.40 -13.98
CA GLY A 514 -35.12 33.16 -14.26
C GLY A 514 -35.43 31.68 -14.46
N ASP A 515 -36.65 31.22 -14.12
CA ASP A 515 -37.04 29.80 -14.25
C ASP A 515 -36.97 29.27 -15.70
N ASN A 516 -36.92 30.17 -16.70
CA ASN A 516 -36.81 29.87 -18.13
C ASN A 516 -35.38 29.97 -18.73
N GLU A 517 -34.38 30.44 -17.97
CA GLU A 517 -32.99 30.40 -18.41
C GLU A 517 -32.45 28.98 -18.20
N SER A 518 -32.44 28.17 -19.25
CA SER A 518 -31.78 26.87 -19.20
C SER A 518 -30.29 27.08 -18.94
N LEU A 519 -29.78 26.52 -17.84
CA LEU A 519 -28.35 26.30 -17.68
C LEU A 519 -27.89 25.56 -18.94
N LEU A 520 -26.92 26.10 -19.67
CA LEU A 520 -26.34 25.52 -20.88
C LEU A 520 -25.57 24.23 -20.55
N VAL A 521 -26.27 23.20 -20.08
CA VAL A 521 -25.71 21.89 -19.74
C VAL A 521 -26.03 20.94 -20.89
N GLN A 522 -25.00 20.60 -21.65
CA GLN A 522 -25.10 19.68 -22.80
C GLN A 522 -25.13 18.20 -22.38
N LEU A 523 -24.96 17.88 -21.09
CA LEU A 523 -24.88 16.51 -20.58
C LEU A 523 -26.24 15.94 -20.16
N SER A 524 -26.43 14.63 -20.37
CA SER A 524 -27.61 13.91 -19.91
C SER A 524 -27.71 13.90 -18.37
N LEU A 525 -28.92 13.75 -17.81
CA LEU A 525 -29.09 13.65 -16.36
C LEU A 525 -28.27 12.50 -15.77
N ARG A 526 -28.22 11.36 -16.47
CA ARG A 526 -27.44 10.18 -16.05
C ARG A 526 -25.96 10.51 -15.92
N ASP A 527 -25.41 11.26 -16.86
CA ASP A 527 -24.00 11.65 -16.86
C ASP A 527 -23.71 12.71 -15.79
N GLN A 528 -24.64 13.63 -15.55
CA GLN A 528 -24.55 14.58 -14.43
C GLN A 528 -24.53 13.84 -13.07
N LEU A 529 -25.39 12.83 -12.88
CA LEU A 529 -25.40 12.02 -11.66
C LEU A 529 -24.10 11.25 -11.45
N LEU A 530 -23.50 10.72 -12.53
CA LEU A 530 -22.18 10.08 -12.46
C LEU A 530 -21.08 11.09 -12.07
N LEU A 531 -21.08 12.28 -12.67
CA LEU A 531 -20.13 13.33 -12.30
C LEU A 531 -20.28 13.76 -10.83
N ILE A 532 -21.51 13.86 -10.32
CA ILE A 532 -21.78 14.13 -8.90
C ILE A 532 -21.18 13.04 -8.00
N ALA A 533 -21.37 11.77 -8.35
CA ALA A 533 -20.80 10.65 -7.60
C ALA A 533 -19.26 10.65 -7.62
N ILE A 534 -18.64 10.94 -8.78
CA ILE A 534 -17.18 11.04 -8.89
C ILE A 534 -16.65 12.21 -8.04
N VAL A 535 -17.28 13.39 -8.12
CA VAL A 535 -16.89 14.56 -7.31
C VAL A 535 -17.03 14.26 -5.82
N ALA A 536 -18.11 13.60 -5.40
CA ALA A 536 -18.29 13.19 -4.01
C ALA A 536 -17.23 12.18 -3.55
N ALA A 537 -16.90 11.19 -4.39
CA ALA A 537 -15.84 10.23 -4.12
C ALA A 537 -14.47 10.92 -3.97
N VAL A 538 -14.16 11.89 -4.83
CA VAL A 538 -12.91 12.68 -4.77
C VAL A 538 -12.85 13.52 -3.50
N ILE A 539 -13.95 14.20 -3.13
CA ILE A 539 -14.02 14.99 -1.88
C ILE A 539 -13.88 14.08 -0.66
N ALA A 540 -14.56 12.94 -0.65
CA ALA A 540 -14.47 11.98 0.45
C ALA A 540 -13.06 11.43 0.61
N HIS A 541 -12.40 11.08 -0.50
CA HIS A 541 -11.00 10.68 -0.52
C HIS A 541 -10.08 11.81 -0.05
N PHE A 542 -10.30 13.04 -0.51
CA PHE A 542 -9.53 14.23 -0.10
C PHE A 542 -9.61 14.45 1.41
N VAL A 543 -10.80 14.38 2.01
CA VAL A 543 -10.98 14.50 3.47
C VAL A 543 -10.24 13.39 4.21
N GLU A 544 -10.35 12.15 3.72
CA GLU A 544 -9.74 10.99 4.34
C GLU A 544 -8.21 11.07 4.39
N ILE A 545 -7.54 11.41 3.28
CA ILE A 545 -6.07 11.49 3.20
C ILE A 545 -5.44 12.65 3.99
N HIS A 546 -6.24 13.62 4.46
CA HIS A 546 -5.76 14.65 5.39
C HIS A 546 -5.68 14.16 6.84
N THR A 547 -6.19 12.96 7.13
CA THR A 547 -6.09 12.29 8.45
C THR A 547 -5.61 10.83 8.36
N GLY A 548 -5.31 10.38 7.14
CA GLY A 548 -4.89 9.05 6.76
C GLY A 548 -3.74 9.12 5.74
N ILE A 549 -3.65 8.12 4.88
CA ILE A 549 -2.66 8.08 3.80
C ILE A 549 -3.30 7.49 2.54
N ALA A 550 -2.94 8.01 1.38
CA ALA A 550 -3.34 7.41 0.12
C ALA A 550 -2.57 6.09 -0.12
N ILE A 551 -3.28 5.05 -0.55
CA ILE A 551 -2.75 3.69 -0.76
C ILE A 551 -2.87 3.28 -2.22
N ALA A 552 -2.31 2.11 -2.56
CA ALA A 552 -2.36 1.55 -3.90
C ALA A 552 -3.76 1.58 -4.52
N ALA A 553 -4.75 1.06 -3.80
CA ALA A 553 -6.12 0.95 -4.27
C ALA A 553 -6.80 2.31 -4.47
N THR A 554 -6.69 3.23 -3.51
CA THR A 554 -7.35 4.54 -3.59
C THR A 554 -6.74 5.42 -4.67
N ARG A 555 -5.41 5.40 -4.86
CA ARG A 555 -4.73 6.10 -5.95
C ARG A 555 -5.13 5.55 -7.33
N THR A 556 -5.17 4.23 -7.52
CA THR A 556 -5.64 3.62 -8.78
C THR A 556 -7.06 4.06 -9.13
N TYR A 557 -7.97 4.01 -8.15
CA TYR A 557 -9.36 4.39 -8.35
C TYR A 557 -9.52 5.90 -8.59
N PHE A 558 -8.78 6.74 -7.87
CA PHE A 558 -8.76 8.19 -8.08
C PHE A 558 -8.36 8.54 -9.52
N TRP A 559 -7.22 8.03 -10.01
CA TRP A 559 -6.73 8.32 -11.36
C TRP A 559 -7.66 7.76 -12.45
N ALA A 560 -8.24 6.57 -12.23
CA ALA A 560 -9.22 6.01 -13.17
C ALA A 560 -10.50 6.86 -13.23
N LEU A 561 -11.05 7.26 -12.08
CA LEU A 561 -12.29 8.03 -11.99
C LEU A 561 -12.16 9.45 -12.55
N ILE A 562 -11.03 10.14 -12.33
CA ILE A 562 -10.84 11.46 -12.96
C ILE A 562 -10.66 11.34 -14.48
N GLY A 563 -10.14 10.22 -14.98
CA GLY A 563 -10.12 9.91 -16.42
C GLY A 563 -11.53 9.74 -16.97
N VAL A 564 -12.37 8.97 -16.28
CA VAL A 564 -13.81 8.83 -16.60
C VAL A 564 -14.51 10.18 -16.58
N MET A 565 -14.24 11.00 -15.55
CA MET A 565 -14.83 12.32 -15.39
C MET A 565 -14.59 13.20 -16.62
N VAL A 566 -13.36 13.21 -17.15
CA VAL A 566 -13.02 13.99 -18.35
C VAL A 566 -13.70 13.44 -19.59
N VAL A 567 -13.71 12.12 -19.79
CA VAL A 567 -14.35 11.47 -20.95
C VAL A 567 -15.85 11.77 -20.98
N VAL A 568 -16.52 11.66 -19.83
CA VAL A 568 -17.96 11.94 -19.67
C VAL A 568 -18.22 13.44 -19.84
N GLY A 569 -17.48 14.29 -19.12
CA GLY A 569 -17.66 15.74 -19.13
C GLY A 569 -17.44 16.40 -20.49
N MET A 570 -16.54 15.85 -21.29
CA MET A 570 -16.29 16.30 -22.67
C MET A 570 -17.25 15.72 -23.71
N GLY A 571 -18.20 14.86 -23.31
CA GLY A 571 -19.14 14.20 -24.22
C GLY A 571 -18.43 13.31 -25.25
N TRP A 572 -17.38 12.59 -24.84
CA TRP A 572 -16.60 11.71 -25.74
C TRP A 572 -17.18 10.31 -25.91
N LEU A 573 -18.21 9.98 -25.13
CA LEU A 573 -18.94 8.72 -25.27
C LEU A 573 -19.92 8.81 -26.45
N GLN A 574 -19.78 7.89 -27.40
CA GLN A 574 -20.76 7.74 -28.48
C GLN A 574 -21.98 6.97 -27.95
N GLY A 575 -23.18 7.42 -28.34
CA GLY A 575 -24.41 6.69 -28.07
C GLY A 575 -24.50 5.45 -28.95
N ASP A 576 -24.88 4.30 -28.37
CA ASP A 576 -25.24 3.11 -29.12
C ASP A 576 -26.62 3.34 -29.76
N SER A 577 -26.71 4.11 -30.86
CA SER A 577 -27.98 4.32 -31.56
C SER A 577 -28.46 2.99 -32.17
N PRO A 578 -29.64 2.44 -31.78
CA PRO A 578 -30.21 1.24 -32.37
C PRO A 578 -30.83 1.48 -33.76
N GLU A 579 -31.00 2.75 -34.18
CA GLU A 579 -31.77 3.11 -35.38
C GLU A 579 -31.10 2.78 -36.71
N ALA A 580 -29.81 2.41 -36.73
CA ALA A 580 -29.16 1.89 -37.94
C ALA A 580 -29.43 0.38 -38.18
N LYS A 581 -30.16 -0.31 -37.31
CA LYS A 581 -30.43 -1.76 -37.40
C LYS A 581 -31.84 -2.14 -37.86
N SER A 582 -32.67 -1.18 -38.29
CA SER A 582 -34.01 -1.48 -38.84
C SER A 582 -34.30 -0.82 -40.20
N GLY A 583 -33.30 -0.71 -41.07
CA GLY A 583 -33.55 -0.50 -42.50
C GLY A 583 -34.20 -1.74 -43.11
N LYS A 584 -35.50 -1.95 -42.86
CA LYS A 584 -36.34 -2.66 -43.82
C LYS A 584 -36.26 -1.85 -45.12
N PRO A 585 -36.00 -2.46 -46.28
CA PRO A 585 -36.29 -1.78 -47.53
C PRO A 585 -37.81 -1.61 -47.57
N GLU A 586 -38.31 -0.40 -47.35
CA GLU A 586 -39.65 -0.04 -47.79
C GLU A 586 -39.65 -0.16 -49.32
N VAL A 587 -40.18 -1.29 -49.78
CA VAL A 587 -40.62 -1.45 -51.15
C VAL A 587 -41.90 -0.63 -51.26
N GLU A 588 -41.80 0.57 -51.80
CA GLU A 588 -42.95 1.29 -52.35
C GLU A 588 -43.57 0.41 -53.44
N ALA A 589 -44.66 -0.27 -53.09
CA ALA A 589 -45.55 -0.94 -54.03
C ALA A 589 -46.46 0.12 -54.67
N GLY A 590 -45.94 0.82 -55.69
CA GLY A 590 -46.74 1.55 -56.67
C GLY A 590 -47.27 0.57 -57.71
N ALA A 591 -48.59 0.45 -57.78
CA ALA A 591 -49.32 -0.38 -58.72
C ALA A 591 -49.00 -0.03 -60.19
N ALA A 592 -48.76 -1.05 -61.01
CA ALA A 592 -48.92 -0.97 -62.46
C ALA A 592 -49.36 -2.34 -62.98
N GLU A 593 -50.53 -2.33 -63.62
CA GLU A 593 -51.28 -3.45 -64.14
C GLU A 593 -50.54 -4.23 -65.23
N ALA A 594 -50.88 -5.51 -65.28
CA ALA A 594 -50.50 -6.42 -66.35
C ALA A 594 -51.24 -6.10 -67.65
N VAL A 595 -50.50 -5.93 -68.76
CA VAL A 595 -51.01 -6.11 -70.11
C VAL A 595 -50.01 -6.95 -70.92
N SER A 596 -50.56 -8.00 -71.54
CA SER A 596 -49.93 -9.06 -72.33
C SER A 596 -49.16 -8.57 -73.56
N PRO A 597 -48.22 -9.38 -74.11
CA PRO A 597 -47.50 -9.04 -75.33
C PRO A 597 -48.26 -9.51 -76.58
N GLY A 598 -48.42 -8.64 -77.57
CA GLY A 598 -48.95 -9.02 -78.87
C GLY A 598 -48.70 -7.97 -79.94
N GLY A 599 -48.03 -8.38 -81.02
CA GLY A 599 -48.25 -7.81 -82.36
C GLY A 599 -47.26 -6.75 -82.86
N GLY A 600 -46.32 -7.22 -83.69
CA GLY A 600 -45.91 -6.67 -85.00
C GLY A 600 -45.89 -5.16 -85.27
N GLY A 601 -44.77 -4.68 -85.81
CA GLY A 601 -44.72 -3.38 -86.51
C GLY A 601 -43.31 -2.92 -86.86
N VAL A 602 -42.98 -2.98 -88.15
CA VAL A 602 -41.73 -2.59 -88.81
C VAL A 602 -41.47 -1.08 -88.75
N GLY A 603 -40.19 -0.65 -88.70
CA GLY A 603 -39.83 0.69 -89.19
C GLY A 603 -38.55 1.35 -88.65
N GLY A 604 -37.39 1.00 -89.23
CA GLY A 604 -36.30 1.90 -89.65
C GLY A 604 -35.66 2.92 -88.67
N GLY A 605 -34.35 2.76 -88.43
CA GLY A 605 -33.50 3.86 -87.95
C GLY A 605 -32.12 3.47 -87.44
N ARG A 606 -31.16 3.25 -88.36
CA ARG A 606 -29.72 3.08 -88.07
C ARG A 606 -29.14 4.20 -87.21
N ARG A 607 -28.28 3.87 -86.24
CA ARG A 607 -26.95 4.50 -86.10
C ARG A 607 -25.96 3.65 -85.28
N ASN A 608 -24.72 3.67 -85.77
CA ASN A 608 -23.55 2.86 -85.42
C ASN A 608 -22.99 3.09 -84.01
N GLY A 609 -22.26 2.08 -83.51
CA GLY A 609 -21.25 2.26 -82.47
C GLY A 609 -20.70 0.96 -81.92
N GLY A 610 -19.76 0.33 -82.63
CA GLY A 610 -19.14 -0.93 -82.23
C GLY A 610 -18.32 -0.84 -80.93
N GLY A 611 -18.73 -1.62 -79.92
CA GLY A 611 -17.90 -1.97 -78.77
C GLY A 611 -17.20 -3.31 -79.03
N THR A 612 -15.87 -3.33 -78.97
CA THR A 612 -15.04 -4.51 -79.27
C THR A 612 -15.22 -5.63 -78.24
N ARG A 613 -15.01 -6.89 -78.68
CA ARG A 613 -15.03 -8.14 -77.87
C ARG A 613 -14.22 -8.07 -76.56
N ARG A 614 -13.29 -7.12 -76.43
CA ARG A 614 -12.47 -6.87 -75.23
C ARG A 614 -13.24 -6.10 -74.14
N GLN A 615 -14.15 -5.19 -74.50
CA GLN A 615 -15.01 -4.49 -73.55
C GLN A 615 -16.11 -5.40 -72.99
N GLN A 616 -16.66 -6.31 -73.79
CA GLN A 616 -17.61 -7.32 -73.31
C GLN A 616 -16.97 -8.35 -72.36
N ARG A 617 -15.71 -8.76 -72.62
CA ARG A 617 -14.95 -9.61 -71.66
C ARG A 617 -14.60 -8.88 -70.37
N ALA A 618 -14.25 -7.60 -70.43
CA ALA A 618 -14.00 -6.80 -69.23
C ALA A 618 -15.28 -6.55 -68.40
N ALA A 619 -16.42 -6.35 -69.07
CA ALA A 619 -17.73 -6.25 -68.41
C ALA A 619 -18.17 -7.59 -67.81
N GLN A 620 -17.96 -8.72 -68.49
CA GLN A 620 -18.24 -10.06 -67.96
C GLN A 620 -17.29 -10.44 -66.82
N GLN A 621 -16.02 -10.06 -66.86
CA GLN A 621 -15.08 -10.25 -65.75
C GLN A 621 -15.42 -9.35 -64.55
N ARG A 622 -15.86 -8.11 -64.77
CA ARG A 622 -16.39 -7.24 -63.71
C ARG A 622 -17.70 -7.76 -63.13
N ALA A 623 -18.59 -8.31 -63.95
CA ALA A 623 -19.82 -8.95 -63.49
C ALA A 623 -19.57 -10.28 -62.76
N ALA A 624 -18.57 -11.06 -63.18
CA ALA A 624 -18.14 -12.29 -62.50
C ALA A 624 -17.38 -11.98 -61.19
N ALA A 625 -16.59 -10.90 -61.15
CA ALA A 625 -15.96 -10.38 -59.93
C ALA A 625 -17.00 -9.80 -58.96
N ALA A 626 -18.02 -9.09 -59.46
CA ALA A 626 -19.15 -8.61 -58.67
C ALA A 626 -20.02 -9.77 -58.15
N ARG A 627 -20.23 -10.84 -58.93
CA ARG A 627 -20.91 -12.06 -58.48
C ARG A 627 -20.07 -12.90 -57.50
N ARG A 628 -18.73 -12.86 -57.59
CA ARG A 628 -17.82 -13.45 -56.57
C ARG A 628 -17.75 -12.60 -55.30
N ALA A 629 -17.88 -11.27 -55.40
CA ALA A 629 -17.99 -10.36 -54.27
C ALA A 629 -19.38 -10.42 -53.59
N ALA A 630 -20.42 -10.81 -54.34
CA ALA A 630 -21.79 -11.04 -53.85
C ALA A 630 -22.11 -12.51 -53.54
N ALA A 631 -21.12 -13.42 -53.60
CA ALA A 631 -21.33 -14.78 -53.14
C ALA A 631 -21.60 -14.74 -51.62
N PRO A 632 -22.67 -15.40 -51.12
CA PRO A 632 -22.94 -15.43 -49.70
C PRO A 632 -21.73 -16.09 -49.03
N VAL A 633 -21.00 -15.31 -48.24
CA VAL A 633 -19.99 -15.83 -47.31
C VAL A 633 -20.70 -16.93 -46.54
N ARG A 634 -20.20 -18.17 -46.64
CA ARG A 634 -20.70 -19.31 -45.87
C ARG A 634 -20.91 -18.84 -44.43
N ARG A 635 -22.15 -18.82 -43.96
CA ARG A 635 -22.49 -18.60 -42.55
C ARG A 635 -21.93 -19.79 -41.76
N GLY A 636 -20.63 -19.73 -41.43
CA GLY A 636 -20.14 -20.45 -40.26
C GLY A 636 -20.91 -19.94 -39.04
N PHE A 637 -21.12 -20.80 -38.03
CA PHE A 637 -21.77 -20.48 -36.77
C PHE A 637 -21.43 -19.06 -36.29
N ALA A 638 -22.34 -18.10 -36.51
CA ALA A 638 -22.15 -16.74 -36.04
C ALA A 638 -22.59 -16.72 -34.57
N LEU A 639 -21.64 -16.48 -33.67
CA LEU A 639 -21.93 -16.39 -32.24
C LEU A 639 -22.95 -15.28 -31.97
N PRO A 640 -23.84 -15.44 -30.96
CA PRO A 640 -24.79 -14.40 -30.59
C PRO A 640 -24.08 -13.09 -30.23
N GLY A 641 -24.67 -11.95 -30.58
CA GLY A 641 -24.05 -10.63 -30.33
C GLY A 641 -23.77 -10.31 -28.85
N TRP A 642 -24.44 -10.99 -27.92
CA TRP A 642 -24.20 -10.87 -26.48
C TRP A 642 -23.03 -11.72 -25.97
N PHE A 643 -22.57 -12.72 -26.74
CA PHE A 643 -21.59 -13.71 -26.31
C PHE A 643 -20.28 -13.07 -25.84
N ALA A 644 -19.72 -12.16 -26.65
CA ALA A 644 -18.45 -11.50 -26.33
C ALA A 644 -18.52 -10.71 -25.02
N ALA A 645 -19.58 -9.91 -24.83
CA ALA A 645 -19.77 -9.11 -23.63
C ALA A 645 -19.88 -10.00 -22.37
N VAL A 646 -20.70 -11.06 -22.44
CA VAL A 646 -20.89 -12.02 -21.34
C VAL A 646 -19.59 -12.76 -21.03
N ALA A 647 -18.86 -13.21 -22.05
CA ALA A 647 -17.60 -13.92 -21.87
C ALA A 647 -16.51 -13.03 -21.22
N VAL A 648 -16.44 -11.75 -21.57
CA VAL A 648 -15.51 -10.79 -20.95
C VAL A 648 -15.84 -10.58 -19.48
N TYR A 649 -17.12 -10.37 -19.13
CA TYR A 649 -17.51 -10.31 -17.72
C TYR A 649 -17.24 -11.62 -16.98
N GLY A 650 -17.48 -12.77 -17.62
CA GLY A 650 -17.13 -14.08 -17.07
C GLY A 650 -15.64 -14.24 -16.80
N ALA A 651 -14.79 -13.76 -17.71
CA ALA A 651 -13.34 -13.79 -17.54
C ALA A 651 -12.86 -12.90 -16.38
N PHE A 652 -13.42 -11.70 -16.23
CA PHE A 652 -13.08 -10.80 -15.13
C PHE A 652 -13.69 -11.20 -13.78
N LEU A 653 -14.89 -11.79 -13.76
CA LEU A 653 -15.43 -12.42 -12.55
C LEU A 653 -14.60 -13.65 -12.16
N GLY A 654 -14.14 -14.43 -13.15
CA GLY A 654 -13.15 -15.48 -12.98
C GLY A 654 -11.82 -14.97 -12.43
N LEU A 655 -11.35 -13.80 -12.89
CA LEU A 655 -10.14 -13.15 -12.34
C LEU A 655 -10.33 -12.80 -10.86
N ILE A 656 -11.48 -12.22 -10.47
CA ILE A 656 -11.80 -11.93 -9.06
C ILE A 656 -11.70 -13.22 -8.23
N LEU A 657 -12.37 -14.29 -8.64
CA LEU A 657 -12.34 -15.57 -7.93
C LEU A 657 -10.96 -16.25 -7.98
N GLY A 658 -10.18 -16.05 -9.05
CA GLY A 658 -8.82 -16.56 -9.18
C GLY A 658 -7.83 -15.87 -8.24
N ILE A 659 -7.92 -14.54 -8.08
CA ILE A 659 -7.14 -13.81 -7.08
C ILE A 659 -7.54 -14.25 -5.67
N MET A 660 -8.84 -14.36 -5.38
CA MET A 660 -9.30 -14.90 -4.09
C MET A 660 -8.77 -16.33 -3.87
N ALA A 661 -8.74 -17.18 -4.91
CA ALA A 661 -8.19 -18.52 -4.78
C ALA A 661 -6.71 -18.48 -4.40
N PHE A 662 -5.92 -17.56 -4.95
CA PHE A 662 -4.53 -17.35 -4.51
C PHE A 662 -4.44 -16.89 -3.06
N ASP A 663 -5.22 -15.88 -2.69
CA ASP A 663 -5.20 -15.24 -1.37
C ASP A 663 -5.50 -16.24 -0.23
N PHE A 664 -6.43 -17.19 -0.46
CA PHE A 664 -6.94 -18.10 0.57
C PHE A 664 -6.39 -19.53 0.50
N THR A 665 -5.91 -20.00 -0.67
CA THR A 665 -5.42 -21.39 -0.79
C THR A 665 -4.07 -21.55 -0.10
N ASN A 666 -4.06 -22.27 1.02
CA ASN A 666 -2.87 -22.64 1.78
C ASN A 666 -2.92 -24.13 2.16
N ASN A 667 -1.77 -24.73 2.47
CA ASN A 667 -1.66 -26.15 2.84
C ASN A 667 -1.25 -26.32 4.31
N ILE A 668 -1.97 -25.68 5.24
CA ILE A 668 -1.65 -25.75 6.68
C ILE A 668 -1.72 -27.20 7.21
N GLU A 669 -2.70 -27.98 6.75
CA GLU A 669 -2.89 -29.37 7.16
C GLU A 669 -1.92 -30.37 6.50
N ARG A 670 -1.01 -29.89 5.64
CA ARG A 670 -0.03 -30.70 4.90
C ARG A 670 -0.66 -31.86 4.12
N SER A 671 -1.84 -31.64 3.54
CA SER A 671 -2.45 -32.64 2.67
C SER A 671 -1.58 -32.89 1.44
N VAL A 672 -1.61 -34.13 0.97
CA VAL A 672 -0.90 -34.60 -0.23
C VAL A 672 -1.78 -34.59 -1.48
N THR A 673 -3.03 -34.14 -1.36
CA THR A 673 -3.99 -34.13 -2.49
C THR A 673 -4.42 -32.70 -2.79
N ALA A 674 -4.17 -32.24 -4.02
CA ALA A 674 -4.45 -30.85 -4.41
C ALA A 674 -5.94 -30.46 -4.22
N GLY A 675 -6.86 -31.38 -4.55
CA GLY A 675 -8.29 -31.16 -4.34
C GLY A 675 -8.67 -30.97 -2.87
N GLN A 676 -8.03 -31.70 -1.95
CA GLN A 676 -8.25 -31.54 -0.51
C GLN A 676 -7.69 -30.21 0.00
N VAL A 677 -6.52 -29.79 -0.47
CA VAL A 677 -5.95 -28.47 -0.14
C VAL A 677 -6.87 -27.35 -0.61
N PHE A 678 -7.32 -27.40 -1.87
CA PHE A 678 -8.17 -26.36 -2.44
C PHE A 678 -9.54 -26.28 -1.76
N ILE A 679 -10.23 -27.40 -1.58
CA ILE A 679 -11.53 -27.43 -0.90
C ILE A 679 -11.35 -27.06 0.57
N GLY A 680 -10.34 -27.64 1.23
CA GLY A 680 -10.04 -27.44 2.64
C GLY A 680 -9.81 -25.97 2.99
N ALA A 681 -9.07 -25.24 2.15
CA ALA A 681 -8.84 -23.81 2.30
C ALA A 681 -10.15 -22.96 2.33
N MET A 682 -11.25 -23.49 1.81
CA MET A 682 -12.54 -22.81 1.77
C MET A 682 -13.56 -23.36 2.78
N THR A 683 -13.32 -24.57 3.30
CA THR A 683 -14.26 -25.29 4.17
C THR A 683 -13.74 -25.51 5.60
N PHE A 684 -12.52 -25.11 5.92
CA PHE A 684 -11.95 -25.19 7.26
C PHE A 684 -11.36 -23.86 7.72
N VAL A 685 -11.53 -23.58 9.01
CA VAL A 685 -10.92 -22.44 9.71
C VAL A 685 -10.35 -22.98 11.01
N LYS A 686 -9.04 -22.85 11.22
CA LYS A 686 -8.35 -23.28 12.46
C LYS A 686 -8.67 -24.74 12.84
N GLY A 687 -8.71 -25.64 11.84
CA GLY A 687 -9.01 -27.07 12.02
C GLY A 687 -10.48 -27.42 12.28
N GLN A 688 -11.39 -26.44 12.22
CA GLN A 688 -12.84 -26.63 12.39
C GLN A 688 -13.56 -26.44 11.05
N PRO A 689 -14.59 -27.26 10.74
CA PRO A 689 -15.43 -27.04 9.56
C PRO A 689 -16.08 -25.66 9.60
N SER A 690 -15.93 -24.89 8.52
CA SER A 690 -16.52 -23.57 8.36
C SER A 690 -16.77 -23.29 6.89
N LEU A 691 -18.00 -22.93 6.53
CA LEU A 691 -18.36 -22.55 5.17
C LEU A 691 -18.17 -21.05 4.89
N GLY A 692 -17.56 -20.29 5.80
CA GLY A 692 -17.46 -18.83 5.69
C GLY A 692 -16.73 -18.37 4.42
N VAL A 693 -15.55 -18.92 4.15
CA VAL A 693 -14.77 -18.60 2.94
C VAL A 693 -15.48 -19.10 1.70
N LEU A 694 -15.94 -20.35 1.66
CA LEU A 694 -16.73 -20.86 0.52
C LEU A 694 -17.97 -19.99 0.22
N ALA A 695 -18.70 -19.57 1.25
CA ALA A 695 -19.85 -18.69 1.12
C ALA A 695 -19.45 -17.33 0.51
N MET A 696 -18.30 -16.76 0.88
CA MET A 696 -17.79 -15.54 0.25
C MET A 696 -17.55 -15.71 -1.25
N PHE A 697 -16.94 -16.83 -1.69
CA PHE A 697 -16.77 -17.13 -3.12
C PHE A 697 -18.11 -17.28 -3.84
N LEU A 698 -19.03 -18.05 -3.27
CA LEU A 698 -20.36 -18.29 -3.87
C LEU A 698 -21.22 -17.02 -3.93
N ILE A 699 -21.24 -16.22 -2.86
CA ILE A 699 -21.96 -14.93 -2.84
C ILE A 699 -21.38 -13.97 -3.87
N THR A 700 -20.05 -13.93 -4.01
CA THR A 700 -19.37 -13.12 -5.03
C THR A 700 -19.76 -13.54 -6.44
N LEU A 701 -19.78 -14.85 -6.71
CA LEU A 701 -20.21 -15.40 -8.00
C LEU A 701 -21.69 -15.10 -8.28
N ILE A 702 -22.58 -15.35 -7.31
CA ILE A 702 -24.04 -15.20 -7.47
C ILE A 702 -24.44 -13.74 -7.63
N ILE A 703 -24.03 -12.86 -6.71
CA ILE A 703 -24.38 -11.43 -6.76
C ILE A 703 -23.66 -10.78 -7.95
N GLY A 704 -22.39 -11.12 -8.20
CA GLY A 704 -21.65 -10.62 -9.36
C GLY A 704 -22.32 -10.99 -10.69
N ALA A 705 -22.71 -12.26 -10.86
CA ALA A 705 -23.46 -12.71 -12.02
C ALA A 705 -24.82 -12.00 -12.14
N ALA A 706 -25.57 -11.87 -11.04
CA ALA A 706 -26.86 -11.20 -11.03
C ALA A 706 -26.75 -9.72 -11.47
N VAL A 707 -25.78 -8.98 -10.94
CA VAL A 707 -25.51 -7.59 -11.34
C VAL A 707 -25.17 -7.50 -12.82
N VAL A 708 -24.24 -8.33 -13.30
CA VAL A 708 -23.81 -8.31 -14.71
C VAL A 708 -24.97 -8.64 -15.65
N LEU A 709 -25.73 -9.70 -15.38
CA LEU A 709 -26.85 -10.11 -16.22
C LEU A 709 -27.95 -9.05 -16.23
N ALA A 710 -28.22 -8.42 -15.08
CA ALA A 710 -29.19 -7.36 -14.99
C ALA A 710 -28.75 -6.10 -15.76
N GLU A 711 -27.47 -5.73 -15.73
CA GLU A 711 -26.92 -4.62 -16.53
C GLU A 711 -26.94 -4.91 -18.04
N LEU A 712 -26.57 -6.13 -18.45
CA LEU A 712 -26.64 -6.53 -19.86
C LEU A 712 -28.09 -6.58 -20.38
N ARG A 713 -29.05 -6.91 -19.53
CA ARG A 713 -30.48 -6.86 -19.87
C ARG A 713 -31.02 -5.44 -19.91
N SER A 714 -30.61 -4.58 -18.98
CA SER A 714 -31.01 -3.17 -18.95
C SER A 714 -30.45 -2.39 -20.15
N SER A 715 -29.21 -2.67 -20.55
CA SER A 715 -28.58 -2.11 -21.76
C SER A 715 -29.15 -2.66 -23.08
N GLY A 716 -30.04 -3.66 -23.04
CA GLY A 716 -30.65 -4.26 -24.22
C GLY A 716 -29.74 -5.26 -24.96
N ALA A 717 -28.58 -5.62 -24.40
CA ALA A 717 -27.74 -6.67 -24.97
C ALA A 717 -28.38 -8.07 -24.86
N LEU A 718 -29.20 -8.30 -23.83
CA LEU A 718 -29.97 -9.53 -23.62
C LEU A 718 -31.48 -9.26 -23.83
N CYS A 719 -32.06 -9.83 -24.89
CA CYS A 719 -33.42 -9.51 -25.32
C CYS A 719 -34.53 -10.38 -24.71
N ASN A 720 -34.25 -11.64 -24.35
CA ASN A 720 -35.26 -12.58 -23.84
C ASN A 720 -34.73 -13.39 -22.62
N ASN A 721 -35.64 -14.11 -21.94
CA ASN A 721 -35.31 -14.90 -20.75
C ASN A 721 -34.35 -16.06 -21.07
N GLU A 722 -34.50 -16.72 -22.21
CA GLU A 722 -33.63 -17.83 -22.63
C GLU A 722 -32.19 -17.37 -22.88
N HIS A 723 -32.00 -16.23 -23.55
CA HIS A 723 -30.68 -15.60 -23.70
C HIS A 723 -30.11 -15.19 -22.35
N THR A 724 -30.95 -14.73 -21.41
CA THR A 724 -30.48 -14.37 -20.06
C THR A 724 -30.00 -15.62 -19.30
N ALA A 725 -30.73 -16.73 -19.36
CA ALA A 725 -30.36 -17.98 -18.71
C ALA A 725 -29.09 -18.59 -19.31
N THR A 726 -28.99 -18.64 -20.64
CA THR A 726 -27.80 -19.14 -21.36
C THR A 726 -26.58 -18.25 -21.14
N ALA A 727 -26.75 -16.92 -21.13
CA ALA A 727 -25.71 -15.97 -20.75
C ALA A 727 -25.25 -16.18 -19.30
N GLY A 728 -26.18 -16.40 -18.37
CA GLY A 728 -25.87 -16.68 -16.97
C GLY A 728 -25.06 -17.97 -16.81
N ALA A 729 -25.47 -19.04 -17.49
CA ALA A 729 -24.74 -20.30 -17.50
C ALA A 729 -23.32 -20.13 -18.08
N LEU A 730 -23.16 -19.43 -19.22
CA LEU A 730 -21.85 -19.16 -19.82
C LEU A 730 -20.96 -18.35 -18.87
N LEU A 731 -21.47 -17.26 -18.30
CA LEU A 731 -20.73 -16.40 -17.38
C LEU A 731 -20.26 -17.17 -16.15
N ALA A 732 -21.16 -17.93 -15.51
CA ALA A 732 -20.83 -18.74 -14.35
C ALA A 732 -19.83 -19.85 -14.69
N SER A 733 -19.96 -20.46 -15.88
CA SER A 733 -19.05 -21.53 -16.33
C SER A 733 -17.63 -21.02 -16.58
N ILE A 734 -17.47 -19.87 -17.24
CA ILE A 734 -16.15 -19.25 -17.45
C ILE A 734 -15.55 -18.85 -16.09
N ALA A 735 -16.33 -18.20 -15.23
CA ALA A 735 -15.85 -17.77 -13.92
C ALA A 735 -15.44 -18.97 -13.04
N ALA A 736 -16.26 -20.02 -12.99
CA ALA A 736 -15.96 -21.26 -12.26
C ALA A 736 -14.77 -22.00 -12.86
N PHE A 737 -14.63 -22.04 -14.19
CA PHE A 737 -13.47 -22.65 -14.85
C PHE A 737 -12.18 -21.96 -14.43
N VAL A 738 -12.11 -20.63 -14.50
CA VAL A 738 -10.92 -19.87 -14.08
C VAL A 738 -10.63 -20.09 -12.59
N TRP A 739 -11.66 -19.99 -11.74
CA TRP A 739 -11.56 -20.21 -10.30
C TRP A 739 -11.00 -21.59 -9.94
N VAL A 740 -11.65 -22.66 -10.43
CA VAL A 740 -11.29 -24.04 -10.07
C VAL A 740 -9.98 -24.46 -10.70
N SER A 741 -9.72 -24.10 -11.96
CA SER A 741 -8.47 -24.46 -12.64
C SER A 741 -7.27 -23.79 -11.98
N PHE A 742 -7.34 -22.48 -11.71
CA PHE A 742 -6.25 -21.75 -11.08
C PHE A 742 -6.08 -22.15 -9.61
N GLY A 743 -7.16 -22.28 -8.85
CA GLY A 743 -7.11 -22.71 -7.45
C GLY A 743 -6.53 -24.11 -7.28
N THR A 744 -6.95 -25.07 -8.12
CA THR A 744 -6.40 -26.43 -8.11
C THR A 744 -4.93 -26.44 -8.57
N PHE A 745 -4.55 -25.57 -9.51
CA PHE A 745 -3.16 -25.41 -9.93
C PHE A 745 -2.27 -24.92 -8.77
N ILE A 746 -2.68 -23.86 -8.06
CA ILE A 746 -1.96 -23.36 -6.88
C ILE A 746 -1.88 -24.42 -5.79
N ALA A 747 -2.99 -25.10 -5.49
CA ALA A 747 -3.02 -26.21 -4.55
C ALA A 747 -2.07 -27.35 -4.96
N GLY A 748 -1.99 -27.68 -6.25
CA GLY A 748 -1.06 -28.66 -6.79
C GLY A 748 0.41 -28.27 -6.58
N ARG A 749 0.74 -26.98 -6.77
CA ARG A 749 2.09 -26.46 -6.45
C ARG A 749 2.40 -26.56 -4.96
N LEU A 750 1.44 -26.27 -4.08
CA LEU A 750 1.60 -26.40 -2.63
C LEU A 750 1.76 -27.84 -2.14
N VAL A 751 1.09 -28.79 -2.80
CA VAL A 751 1.27 -30.23 -2.53
C VAL A 751 2.65 -30.70 -2.96
N ALA A 752 3.08 -30.33 -4.17
CA ALA A 752 4.42 -30.66 -4.67
C ALA A 752 5.51 -30.11 -3.71
N PHE A 753 5.29 -28.92 -3.19
CA PHE A 753 6.11 -28.30 -2.15
C PHE A 753 6.16 -29.11 -0.85
N SER A 754 5.01 -29.53 -0.31
CA SER A 754 4.95 -30.32 0.95
C SER A 754 5.57 -31.72 0.83
N ALA A 755 5.68 -32.26 -0.38
CA ALA A 755 6.33 -33.53 -0.66
C ALA A 755 7.87 -33.46 -0.78
N SER A 756 8.45 -32.25 -0.89
CA SER A 756 9.90 -32.05 -0.97
C SER A 756 10.61 -32.34 0.35
N GLN A 757 11.88 -32.79 0.32
CA GLN A 757 12.66 -33.12 1.53
C GLN A 757 12.95 -31.87 2.37
N GLN A 758 12.17 -31.66 3.43
CA GLN A 758 12.32 -30.51 4.35
C GLN A 758 13.54 -30.61 5.29
N ASN A 759 14.29 -31.72 5.24
CA ASN A 759 15.37 -32.00 6.19
C ASN A 759 16.78 -31.79 5.61
N SER A 760 16.92 -31.44 4.33
CA SER A 760 18.21 -31.14 3.71
C SER A 760 18.32 -29.64 3.42
N VAL A 761 19.54 -29.11 3.49
CA VAL A 761 19.83 -27.69 3.19
C VAL A 761 19.41 -27.34 1.76
N SER A 762 19.69 -28.21 0.79
CA SER A 762 19.28 -28.00 -0.60
C SER A 762 17.77 -28.04 -0.79
N GLY A 763 17.07 -28.95 -0.11
CA GLY A 763 15.61 -28.99 -0.10
C GLY A 763 14.98 -27.70 0.44
N ILE A 764 15.47 -27.20 1.58
CA ILE A 764 14.94 -25.99 2.22
C ILE A 764 15.16 -24.74 1.37
N LEU A 765 16.32 -24.60 0.71
CA LEU A 765 16.59 -23.43 -0.12
C LEU A 765 15.80 -23.48 -1.44
N ASN A 766 15.65 -24.66 -2.05
CA ASN A 766 14.80 -24.84 -3.23
C ASN A 766 13.33 -24.50 -2.92
N ILE A 767 12.86 -24.85 -1.72
CA ILE A 767 11.55 -24.46 -1.18
C ILE A 767 11.35 -22.94 -1.25
N ALA A 768 12.36 -22.16 -0.82
CA ALA A 768 12.28 -20.71 -0.84
C ALA A 768 12.24 -20.13 -2.26
N ASP A 769 13.08 -20.64 -3.18
CA ASP A 769 13.08 -20.24 -4.59
C ASP A 769 11.76 -20.62 -5.31
N GLU A 770 11.17 -21.78 -4.99
CA GLU A 770 9.88 -22.20 -5.56
C GLU A 770 8.73 -21.31 -5.08
N LEU A 771 8.69 -20.98 -3.78
CA LEU A 771 7.70 -20.04 -3.24
C LEU A 771 7.85 -18.65 -3.85
N ALA A 772 9.09 -18.21 -4.12
CA ALA A 772 9.38 -16.93 -4.75
C ALA A 772 8.81 -16.82 -6.19
N ALA A 773 8.52 -17.95 -6.84
CA ALA A 773 7.91 -17.99 -8.18
C ALA A 773 6.37 -17.83 -8.16
N PHE A 774 5.70 -17.97 -7.01
CA PHE A 774 4.24 -17.95 -6.92
C PHE A 774 3.58 -16.66 -7.47
N PRO A 775 4.11 -15.46 -7.19
CA PRO A 775 3.55 -14.22 -7.76
C PRO A 775 3.54 -14.24 -9.29
N ALA A 776 4.50 -14.90 -9.95
CA ALA A 776 4.53 -14.99 -11.39
C ALA A 776 3.29 -15.72 -11.96
N TYR A 777 2.73 -16.70 -11.25
CA TYR A 777 1.51 -17.39 -11.66
C TYR A 777 0.29 -16.45 -11.67
N VAL A 778 0.20 -15.55 -10.69
CA VAL A 778 -0.84 -14.51 -10.66
C VAL A 778 -0.67 -13.55 -11.84
N TYR A 779 0.56 -13.16 -12.16
CA TYR A 779 0.84 -12.25 -13.28
C TYR A 779 0.49 -12.90 -14.62
N LEU A 780 0.76 -14.20 -14.77
CA LEU A 780 0.37 -14.98 -15.95
C LEU A 780 -1.15 -15.11 -16.07
N LEU A 781 -1.88 -15.32 -14.95
CA LEU A 781 -3.34 -15.30 -14.95
C LEU A 781 -3.88 -13.95 -15.42
N ILE A 782 -3.35 -12.85 -14.89
CA ILE A 782 -3.76 -11.48 -15.28
C ILE A 782 -3.49 -11.26 -16.76
N ALA A 783 -2.30 -11.58 -17.25
CA ALA A 783 -1.94 -11.44 -18.66
C ALA A 783 -2.83 -12.32 -19.56
N ALA A 784 -3.13 -13.56 -19.16
CA ALA A 784 -4.01 -14.45 -19.90
C ALA A 784 -5.44 -13.91 -20.00
N VAL A 785 -6.01 -13.44 -18.88
CA VAL A 785 -7.34 -12.81 -18.86
C VAL A 785 -7.36 -11.53 -19.71
N MET A 786 -6.31 -10.71 -19.63
CA MET A 786 -6.19 -9.49 -20.44
C MET A 786 -6.15 -9.79 -21.93
N VAL A 787 -5.29 -10.73 -22.35
CA VAL A 787 -5.14 -11.13 -23.76
C VAL A 787 -6.40 -11.80 -24.28
N ALA A 788 -6.99 -12.74 -23.52
CA ALA A 788 -8.23 -13.40 -23.89
C ALA A 788 -9.40 -12.41 -24.03
N SER A 789 -9.54 -11.49 -23.07
CA SER A 789 -10.55 -10.43 -23.13
C SER A 789 -10.32 -9.50 -24.32
N ALA A 790 -9.06 -9.17 -24.63
CA ALA A 790 -8.74 -8.36 -25.80
C ALA A 790 -9.18 -9.03 -27.11
N PHE A 791 -9.08 -10.37 -27.23
CA PHE A 791 -9.61 -11.11 -28.38
C PHE A 791 -11.15 -11.15 -28.39
N LEU A 792 -11.78 -11.40 -27.25
CA LEU A 792 -13.25 -11.45 -27.14
C LEU A 792 -13.90 -10.11 -27.48
N LEU A 793 -13.35 -9.00 -26.96
CA LEU A 793 -13.84 -7.65 -27.19
C LEU A 793 -13.71 -7.18 -28.66
N ARG A 794 -12.92 -7.86 -29.49
CA ARG A 794 -12.93 -7.63 -30.95
C ARG A 794 -14.27 -8.03 -31.57
N GLY A 795 -14.96 -9.00 -30.98
CA GLY A 795 -16.28 -9.47 -31.44
C GLY A 795 -17.39 -8.43 -31.28
N GLU A 796 -17.15 -7.34 -30.53
CA GLU A 796 -18.07 -6.21 -30.42
C GLU A 796 -17.96 -5.22 -31.60
N GLU A 797 -16.95 -5.36 -32.45
CA GLU A 797 -16.80 -4.53 -33.65
C GLU A 797 -17.77 -4.99 -34.74
N SER A 798 -18.57 -4.06 -35.26
CA SER A 798 -19.58 -4.35 -36.30
C SER A 798 -18.93 -4.71 -37.65
N VAL A 799 -17.77 -4.12 -37.95
CA VAL A 799 -16.98 -4.42 -39.16
C VAL A 799 -15.49 -4.40 -38.78
N LEU A 800 -14.84 -5.56 -38.84
CA LEU A 800 -13.40 -5.62 -38.70
C LEU A 800 -12.73 -5.05 -39.96
N PRO A 801 -11.68 -4.22 -39.81
CA PRO A 801 -10.96 -3.70 -40.95
C PRO A 801 -10.32 -4.80 -41.81
N THR A 802 -10.23 -4.51 -43.10
CA THR A 802 -9.54 -5.35 -44.10
C THR A 802 -8.02 -5.20 -44.03
N GLN A 803 -7.51 -4.10 -43.47
CA GLN A 803 -6.08 -3.86 -43.34
C GLN A 803 -5.44 -4.79 -42.31
N SER A 804 -4.43 -5.54 -42.77
CA SER A 804 -3.55 -6.33 -41.91
C SER A 804 -2.63 -5.44 -41.08
N ALA A 805 -1.99 -6.02 -40.05
CA ALA A 805 -0.96 -5.34 -39.27
C ALA A 805 0.20 -4.90 -40.19
N SER A 806 0.78 -3.73 -39.91
CA SER A 806 1.99 -3.29 -40.59
C SER A 806 3.21 -4.06 -40.07
N TYR A 807 4.27 -4.16 -40.88
CA TYR A 807 5.54 -4.75 -40.42
C TYR A 807 6.10 -4.03 -39.19
N ALA A 808 5.99 -2.70 -39.14
CA ALA A 808 6.49 -1.89 -38.03
C ALA A 808 5.73 -2.17 -36.71
N GLY A 809 4.40 -2.30 -36.77
CA GLY A 809 3.62 -2.67 -35.59
C GLY A 809 3.84 -4.12 -35.16
N LEU A 810 4.00 -5.06 -36.10
CA LEU A 810 4.38 -6.45 -35.78
C LEU A 810 5.76 -6.52 -35.11
N THR A 811 6.74 -5.75 -35.60
CA THR A 811 8.04 -5.60 -34.93
C THR A 811 7.87 -4.98 -33.55
N GLY A 812 7.02 -3.96 -33.40
CA GLY A 812 6.69 -3.37 -32.10
C GLY A 812 6.10 -4.38 -31.11
N VAL A 813 5.18 -5.24 -31.56
CA VAL A 813 4.64 -6.35 -30.74
C VAL A 813 5.74 -7.33 -30.36
N PHE A 814 6.56 -7.75 -31.32
CA PHE A 814 7.66 -8.70 -31.05
C PHE A 814 8.63 -8.15 -30.00
N VAL A 815 9.06 -6.89 -30.15
CA VAL A 815 9.91 -6.22 -29.17
C VAL A 815 9.20 -6.09 -27.82
N GLY A 816 7.92 -5.70 -27.81
CA GLY A 816 7.13 -5.55 -26.59
C GLY A 816 6.94 -6.86 -25.82
N VAL A 817 6.66 -7.96 -26.51
CA VAL A 817 6.49 -9.31 -25.93
C VAL A 817 7.77 -9.83 -25.28
N ILE A 818 8.95 -9.33 -25.67
CA ILE A 818 10.23 -9.67 -25.05
C ILE A 818 10.57 -8.66 -23.94
N ALA A 819 10.52 -7.36 -24.25
CA ALA A 819 10.97 -6.30 -23.36
C ALA A 819 10.09 -6.13 -22.13
N VAL A 820 8.76 -6.24 -22.26
CA VAL A 820 7.83 -6.04 -21.13
C VAL A 820 7.98 -7.14 -20.08
N PRO A 821 8.00 -8.45 -20.41
CA PRO A 821 8.25 -9.48 -19.40
C PRO A 821 9.61 -9.36 -18.72
N ILE A 822 10.66 -8.94 -19.44
CA ILE A 822 11.97 -8.64 -18.83
C ILE A 822 11.85 -7.48 -17.83
N ALA A 823 11.25 -6.36 -18.25
CA ALA A 823 11.04 -5.22 -17.36
C ALA A 823 10.23 -5.62 -16.11
N VAL A 824 9.14 -6.36 -16.29
CA VAL A 824 8.31 -6.89 -15.19
C VAL A 824 9.10 -7.83 -14.28
N ALA A 825 9.92 -8.72 -14.84
CA ALA A 825 10.74 -9.64 -14.06
C ALA A 825 11.72 -8.89 -13.15
N TYR A 826 12.45 -7.91 -13.68
CA TYR A 826 13.48 -7.18 -12.93
C TYR A 826 12.92 -6.09 -12.02
N SER A 827 11.98 -5.27 -12.49
CA SER A 827 11.50 -4.11 -11.71
C SER A 827 10.39 -4.44 -10.72
N ASN A 828 9.67 -5.56 -10.92
CA ASN A 828 8.44 -5.87 -10.18
C ASN A 828 8.51 -7.25 -9.49
N LEU A 829 8.80 -8.34 -10.21
CA LEU A 829 8.79 -9.69 -9.61
C LEU A 829 10.01 -9.96 -8.73
N GLN A 830 11.22 -9.55 -9.13
CA GLN A 830 12.44 -9.78 -8.35
C GLN A 830 12.40 -9.18 -6.92
N PRO A 831 11.95 -7.92 -6.71
CA PRO A 831 11.78 -7.38 -5.36
C PRO A 831 10.84 -8.20 -4.48
N ILE A 832 9.74 -8.71 -5.04
CA ILE A 832 8.77 -9.55 -4.31
C ILE A 832 9.36 -10.94 -4.03
N ALA A 833 10.05 -11.53 -5.00
CA ALA A 833 10.78 -12.79 -4.83
C ALA A 833 11.82 -12.68 -3.72
N ALA A 834 12.59 -11.59 -3.68
CA ALA A 834 13.55 -11.30 -2.62
C ALA A 834 12.88 -11.24 -1.23
N ASP A 835 11.71 -10.60 -1.14
CA ASP A 835 10.96 -10.45 0.11
C ASP A 835 10.36 -11.78 0.61
N ILE A 836 9.90 -12.64 -0.30
CA ILE A 836 9.43 -14.00 0.02
C ILE A 836 10.58 -14.82 0.61
N ILE A 837 11.75 -14.81 -0.04
CA ILE A 837 12.93 -15.54 0.45
C ILE A 837 13.40 -14.99 1.79
N TYR A 838 13.36 -13.65 1.95
CA TYR A 838 13.69 -12.99 3.21
C TYR A 838 12.79 -13.48 4.35
N LYS A 839 11.47 -13.58 4.11
CA LYS A 839 10.52 -14.11 5.10
C LYS A 839 10.84 -15.54 5.51
N GLN A 840 11.28 -16.39 4.57
CA GLN A 840 11.65 -17.77 4.86
C GLN A 840 12.86 -17.90 5.78
N ALA A 841 13.69 -16.86 5.92
CA ALA A 841 14.79 -16.86 6.87
C ALA A 841 14.34 -16.81 8.34
N SER A 842 13.17 -16.24 8.63
CA SER A 842 12.74 -15.92 9.99
C SER A 842 12.67 -17.12 10.96
N PRO A 843 12.11 -18.28 10.60
CA PRO A 843 12.09 -19.45 11.50
C PRO A 843 13.51 -19.96 11.83
N TRP A 844 14.44 -19.80 10.88
CA TRP A 844 15.83 -20.24 11.04
C TRP A 844 16.63 -19.29 11.92
N ASP A 845 16.44 -17.98 11.73
CA ASP A 845 17.05 -16.96 12.57
C ASP A 845 16.57 -17.08 14.03
N GLN A 846 15.28 -17.40 14.24
CA GLN A 846 14.73 -17.68 15.58
C GLN A 846 15.28 -18.97 16.22
N ARG A 847 15.62 -19.99 15.41
CA ARG A 847 16.26 -21.22 15.91
C ARG A 847 17.70 -21.00 16.38
N GLY A 848 18.37 -19.98 15.85
CA GLY A 848 19.71 -19.57 16.29
C GLY A 848 20.76 -20.67 16.17
N SER A 849 21.43 -21.01 17.28
CA SER A 849 22.48 -22.04 17.33
C SER A 849 21.97 -23.49 17.26
N GLY A 850 20.64 -23.70 17.25
CA GLY A 850 20.07 -25.04 17.13
C GLY A 850 20.41 -25.70 15.79
N GLU A 851 20.90 -26.93 15.82
CA GLU A 851 21.25 -27.67 14.60
C GLU A 851 20.01 -28.01 13.76
N LEU A 852 20.17 -28.00 12.43
CA LEU A 852 19.13 -28.38 11.47
C LEU A 852 18.78 -29.87 11.59
N VAL A 853 19.81 -30.71 11.49
CA VAL A 853 19.79 -32.16 11.72
C VAL A 853 20.96 -32.46 12.65
N GLN A 854 20.69 -33.19 13.73
CA GLN A 854 21.73 -33.54 14.71
C GLN A 854 22.93 -34.20 14.02
N GLY A 855 24.13 -33.70 14.31
CA GLY A 855 25.40 -34.23 13.79
C GLY A 855 25.85 -33.63 12.46
N THR A 856 25.10 -32.67 11.89
CA THR A 856 25.50 -31.97 10.65
C THR A 856 26.35 -30.72 10.89
N GLY A 857 26.33 -30.16 12.10
CA GLY A 857 27.01 -28.91 12.44
C GLY A 857 26.41 -27.65 11.79
N VAL A 858 25.31 -27.78 11.04
CA VAL A 858 24.62 -26.66 10.39
C VAL A 858 23.60 -26.05 11.34
N GLN A 859 23.79 -24.79 11.72
CA GLN A 859 22.92 -24.07 12.66
C GLN A 859 21.77 -23.33 11.96
N GLY A 860 20.76 -22.91 12.73
CA GLY A 860 19.68 -22.04 12.24
C GLY A 860 20.19 -20.76 11.58
N TRP A 861 21.19 -20.09 12.19
CA TRP A 861 21.78 -18.89 11.57
C TRP A 861 22.47 -19.15 10.23
N ASP A 862 23.04 -20.34 10.01
CA ASP A 862 23.62 -20.69 8.70
C ASP A 862 22.57 -20.66 7.60
N MET A 863 21.40 -21.23 7.88
CA MET A 863 20.27 -21.21 6.95
C MET A 863 19.76 -19.78 6.74
N ALA A 864 19.62 -18.99 7.82
CA ALA A 864 19.16 -17.62 7.72
C ALA A 864 20.12 -16.75 6.86
N ILE A 865 21.43 -16.89 7.06
CA ILE A 865 22.48 -16.20 6.29
C ILE A 865 22.30 -16.46 4.79
N GLU A 866 22.10 -17.72 4.39
CA GLU A 866 21.98 -18.06 2.96
C GLU A 866 20.67 -17.52 2.35
N HIS A 867 19.57 -17.49 3.09
CA HIS A 867 18.33 -16.85 2.64
C HIS A 867 18.51 -15.33 2.47
N TYR A 868 19.10 -14.64 3.45
CA TYR A 868 19.35 -13.20 3.34
C TYR A 868 20.32 -12.86 2.20
N ARG A 869 21.38 -13.66 2.02
CA ARG A 869 22.28 -13.54 0.87
C ARG A 869 21.52 -13.68 -0.45
N ARG A 870 20.63 -14.67 -0.57
CA ARG A 870 19.80 -14.87 -1.76
C ARG A 870 18.84 -13.71 -2.00
N SER A 871 18.23 -13.14 -0.96
CA SER A 871 17.40 -11.93 -1.07
C SER A 871 18.20 -10.73 -1.61
N ILE A 872 19.44 -10.53 -1.13
CA ILE A 872 20.33 -9.47 -1.63
C ILE A 872 20.72 -9.71 -3.09
N GLN A 873 20.98 -10.95 -3.51
CA GLN A 873 21.27 -11.25 -4.91
C GLN A 873 20.10 -10.90 -5.86
N LEU A 874 18.86 -11.05 -5.40
CA LEU A 874 17.66 -10.71 -6.17
C LEU A 874 17.33 -9.21 -6.13
N ALA A 875 17.65 -8.53 -5.03
CA ALA A 875 17.40 -7.11 -4.83
C ALA A 875 18.63 -6.42 -4.22
N PRO A 876 19.73 -6.25 -4.98
CA PRO A 876 21.00 -5.76 -4.42
C PRO A 876 20.97 -4.31 -3.97
N ASN A 877 19.97 -3.54 -4.40
CA ASN A 877 19.79 -2.14 -4.03
C ASN A 877 18.83 -1.93 -2.85
N GLU A 878 18.38 -3.01 -2.19
CA GLU A 878 17.48 -2.95 -1.04
C GLU A 878 18.28 -3.14 0.26
N ASP A 879 18.59 -2.03 0.93
CA ASP A 879 19.46 -2.00 2.13
C ASP A 879 18.85 -2.76 3.31
N PHE A 880 17.52 -2.91 3.35
CA PHE A 880 16.83 -3.63 4.41
C PHE A 880 17.34 -5.06 4.61
N TYR A 881 17.62 -5.81 3.53
CA TYR A 881 18.09 -7.20 3.65
C TYR A 881 19.52 -7.31 4.19
N TYR A 882 20.35 -6.28 3.97
CA TYR A 882 21.73 -6.24 4.46
C TYR A 882 21.77 -6.14 5.99
N LEU A 883 20.85 -5.38 6.60
CA LEU A 883 20.74 -5.27 8.05
C LEU A 883 20.50 -6.64 8.70
N TRP A 884 19.66 -7.47 8.09
CA TRP A 884 19.34 -8.81 8.60
C TRP A 884 20.46 -9.81 8.35
N LEU A 885 21.12 -9.76 7.19
CA LEU A 885 22.32 -10.56 6.95
C LEU A 885 23.44 -10.20 7.95
N GLY A 886 23.70 -8.90 8.13
CA GLY A 886 24.69 -8.41 9.10
C GLY A 886 24.37 -8.90 10.50
N ARG A 887 23.11 -8.76 10.96
CA ARG A 887 22.67 -9.27 12.26
C ARG A 887 22.87 -10.78 12.41
N ALA A 888 22.47 -11.59 11.42
CA ALA A 888 22.62 -13.04 11.49
C ALA A 888 24.11 -13.46 11.56
N LEU A 889 24.98 -12.79 10.79
CA LEU A 889 26.44 -13.00 10.86
C LEU A 889 26.99 -12.64 12.25
N LEU A 890 26.52 -11.55 12.85
CA LEU A 890 26.93 -11.14 14.19
C LEU A 890 26.50 -12.14 15.26
N GLU A 891 25.23 -12.55 15.28
CA GLU A 891 24.75 -13.54 16.25
C GLU A 891 25.48 -14.87 16.10
N LYS A 892 25.72 -15.30 14.85
CA LYS A 892 26.53 -16.48 14.58
C LYS A 892 27.96 -16.34 15.11
N ALA A 893 28.60 -15.20 14.91
CA ALA A 893 29.96 -14.96 15.41
C ALA A 893 30.03 -15.06 16.95
N LYS A 894 29.01 -14.61 17.68
CA LYS A 894 28.95 -14.75 19.15
C LYS A 894 28.98 -16.21 19.60
N ALA A 895 28.23 -17.07 18.90
CA ALA A 895 28.10 -18.48 19.27
C ALA A 895 29.24 -19.36 18.76
N THR A 896 30.03 -18.91 17.78
CA THR A 896 31.14 -19.67 17.21
C THR A 896 32.32 -19.70 18.17
N PRO A 897 32.87 -20.86 18.58
CA PRO A 897 34.02 -20.95 19.50
C PRO A 897 35.29 -20.26 18.98
N ASN A 898 36.18 -19.86 19.89
CA ASN A 898 37.45 -19.21 19.54
C ASN A 898 38.58 -20.22 19.35
N GLN A 899 38.61 -20.86 18.18
CA GLN A 899 39.70 -21.73 17.73
C GLN A 899 40.26 -21.10 16.43
N SER A 900 41.58 -21.01 16.24
CA SER A 900 42.19 -20.35 15.05
C SER A 900 43.49 -21.04 14.59
N PRO A 901 43.96 -20.87 13.32
CA PRO A 901 43.39 -20.07 12.21
C PRO A 901 43.52 -20.69 10.79
N ASP A 902 42.49 -20.57 9.96
CA ASP A 902 42.72 -20.15 8.58
C ASP A 902 41.68 -19.08 8.29
N ARG A 903 42.12 -17.81 8.25
CA ARG A 903 41.27 -16.73 7.75
C ARG A 903 41.05 -16.97 6.27
N THR A 904 39.79 -17.16 5.89
CA THR A 904 39.42 -17.40 4.49
C THR A 904 38.87 -16.15 3.81
N ILE A 905 38.52 -15.14 4.61
CA ILE A 905 38.05 -13.83 4.16
C ILE A 905 39.10 -12.78 4.56
N PRO A 906 39.87 -12.26 3.60
CA PRO A 906 40.78 -11.14 3.83
C PRO A 906 40.06 -9.92 4.43
N GLU A 907 40.76 -9.11 5.22
CA GLU A 907 40.15 -7.89 5.78
C GLU A 907 39.75 -6.87 4.69
N ASP A 908 40.44 -6.85 3.57
CA ASP A 908 40.15 -6.02 2.40
C ASP A 908 39.24 -6.72 1.36
N ALA A 909 38.61 -7.84 1.74
CA ALA A 909 37.70 -8.56 0.86
C ALA A 909 36.57 -7.66 0.35
N THR A 910 36.26 -7.79 -0.94
CA THR A 910 35.18 -7.03 -1.56
C THR A 910 33.81 -7.58 -1.14
N PHE A 911 32.77 -6.76 -1.24
CA PHE A 911 31.38 -7.18 -1.08
C PHE A 911 31.03 -8.43 -1.91
N MET A 912 31.54 -8.52 -3.15
CA MET A 912 31.30 -9.65 -4.05
C MET A 912 31.91 -10.96 -3.54
N ARG A 913 32.90 -10.93 -2.65
CA ARG A 913 33.44 -12.12 -1.97
C ARG A 913 32.36 -12.85 -1.17
N ILE A 914 31.42 -12.10 -0.57
CA ILE A 914 30.38 -12.63 0.32
C ILE A 914 29.10 -12.92 -0.47
N ILE A 915 28.68 -12.01 -1.35
CA ILE A 915 27.39 -12.14 -2.04
C ILE A 915 27.51 -12.87 -3.39
N GLY A 916 28.68 -12.87 -4.04
CA GLY A 916 28.86 -13.44 -5.36
C GLY A 916 28.66 -14.96 -5.44
N ASN A 917 28.46 -15.45 -6.67
CA ASN A 917 28.29 -16.88 -7.00
C ASN A 917 29.51 -17.51 -7.69
N GLU A 918 30.64 -16.79 -7.78
CA GLU A 918 31.86 -17.30 -8.42
C GLU A 918 32.55 -18.35 -7.54
N PRO A 919 33.24 -19.35 -8.10
CA PRO A 919 33.94 -20.44 -7.37
C PRO A 919 34.87 -20.00 -6.24
N GLN A 920 35.47 -18.83 -6.39
CA GLN A 920 36.38 -18.22 -5.43
C GLN A 920 35.67 -17.45 -4.31
N ASN A 921 34.37 -17.14 -4.44
CA ASN A 921 33.60 -16.40 -3.43
C ASN A 921 33.00 -17.36 -2.39
N TRP A 922 32.04 -16.90 -1.59
CA TRP A 922 31.11 -17.72 -0.79
C TRP A 922 30.33 -18.70 -1.71
N ASN A 923 31.01 -19.60 -2.40
CA ASN A 923 30.42 -20.42 -3.43
C ASN A 923 29.90 -21.71 -2.80
N ARG A 924 28.58 -21.80 -2.74
CA ARG A 924 27.90 -23.05 -2.49
C ARG A 924 27.62 -23.72 -3.85
N PRO A 925 28.18 -24.90 -4.15
CA PRO A 925 27.80 -25.66 -5.33
C PRO A 925 26.28 -25.91 -5.32
N TYR A 926 25.61 -25.69 -6.45
CA TYR A 926 24.17 -25.91 -6.54
C TYR A 926 23.82 -27.35 -6.13
N GLY A 927 22.87 -27.50 -5.21
CA GLY A 927 22.48 -28.79 -4.64
C GLY A 927 23.31 -29.28 -3.44
N SER A 928 24.38 -28.58 -3.04
CA SER A 928 25.21 -28.95 -1.88
C SER A 928 24.45 -28.81 -0.55
N ASN A 929 24.68 -29.73 0.39
CA ASN A 929 24.18 -29.58 1.77
C ASN A 929 25.14 -28.81 2.69
N ASP A 930 26.36 -28.54 2.23
CA ASP A 930 27.33 -27.74 2.96
C ASP A 930 27.03 -26.25 2.80
N LEU A 931 27.10 -25.51 3.91
CA LEU A 931 26.99 -24.06 3.95
C LEU A 931 28.36 -23.44 4.27
N PRO A 932 28.87 -22.48 3.48
CA PRO A 932 30.15 -21.84 3.74
C PRO A 932 30.24 -21.22 5.13
N SER A 933 29.16 -20.56 5.61
CA SER A 933 29.12 -19.98 6.95
C SER A 933 29.45 -20.99 8.04
N ALA A 934 29.05 -22.26 7.90
CA ALA A 934 29.25 -23.31 8.90
C ALA A 934 30.73 -23.55 9.21
N LYS A 935 31.62 -23.26 8.25
CA LYS A 935 33.06 -23.49 8.34
C LYS A 935 33.87 -22.21 8.63
N LEU A 936 33.22 -21.05 8.69
CA LEU A 936 33.91 -19.78 8.89
C LEU A 936 34.36 -19.59 10.34
N SER A 937 35.55 -19.02 10.48
CA SER A 937 36.04 -18.58 11.78
C SER A 937 35.17 -17.44 12.32
N ARG A 938 35.20 -17.26 13.65
CA ARG A 938 34.58 -16.11 14.30
C ARG A 938 35.03 -14.77 13.69
N GLN A 939 36.31 -14.66 13.29
CA GLN A 939 36.87 -13.46 12.67
C GLN A 939 36.40 -13.26 11.23
N ASP A 940 36.27 -14.33 10.43
CA ASP A 940 35.70 -14.26 9.08
C ASP A 940 34.23 -13.79 9.13
N LEU A 941 33.43 -14.29 10.08
CA LEU A 941 32.03 -13.88 10.26
C LEU A 941 31.90 -12.39 10.62
N LEU A 942 32.77 -11.87 11.51
CA LEU A 942 32.80 -10.44 11.83
C LEU A 942 33.24 -9.59 10.65
N THR A 943 34.25 -10.05 9.89
CA THR A 943 34.73 -9.37 8.68
C THR A 943 33.62 -9.32 7.63
N ALA A 944 32.90 -10.42 7.45
CA ALA A 944 31.75 -10.47 6.56
C ALA A 944 30.63 -9.52 7.03
N ALA A 945 30.30 -9.52 8.32
CA ALA A 945 29.29 -8.62 8.87
C ALA A 945 29.65 -7.15 8.64
N ARG A 946 30.92 -6.76 8.84
CA ARG A 946 31.42 -5.41 8.56
C ARG A 946 31.20 -5.04 7.10
N ILE A 947 31.68 -5.86 6.16
CA ILE A 947 31.59 -5.58 4.72
C ILE A 947 30.11 -5.41 4.29
N ILE A 948 29.22 -6.27 4.79
CA ILE A 948 27.79 -6.19 4.48
C ILE A 948 27.15 -4.92 5.04
N LEU A 949 27.45 -4.55 6.29
CA LEU A 949 26.89 -3.35 6.92
C LEU A 949 27.47 -2.06 6.33
N GLU A 950 28.74 -2.07 5.89
CA GLU A 950 29.36 -0.96 5.16
C GLU A 950 28.69 -0.76 3.79
N GLU A 951 28.43 -1.84 3.05
CA GLU A 951 27.70 -1.76 1.78
C GLU A 951 26.26 -1.27 1.96
N ALA A 952 25.57 -1.70 3.03
CA ALA A 952 24.24 -1.21 3.38
C ALA A 952 24.23 0.32 3.56
N ARG A 953 25.25 0.86 4.24
CA ARG A 953 25.44 2.31 4.43
C ARG A 953 25.75 3.02 3.10
N VAL A 954 26.47 2.40 2.18
CA VAL A 954 26.72 2.96 0.84
C VAL A 954 25.42 3.08 0.04
N ILE A 955 24.56 2.07 0.11
CA ILE A 955 23.27 2.05 -0.58
C ILE A 955 22.33 3.14 -0.04
N ASN A 956 22.29 3.32 1.28
CA ASN A 956 21.39 4.26 1.95
C ASN A 956 22.06 5.02 3.10
N PRO A 957 22.89 6.05 2.81
CA PRO A 957 23.76 6.68 3.80
C PRO A 957 23.02 7.40 4.93
N PHE A 958 21.78 7.83 4.70
CA PHE A 958 20.99 8.57 5.69
C PHE A 958 20.15 7.66 6.59
N ASN A 959 20.16 6.34 6.37
CA ASN A 959 19.53 5.40 7.27
C ASN A 959 20.41 5.17 8.51
N THR A 960 19.95 5.70 9.64
CA THR A 960 20.65 5.65 10.93
C THR A 960 20.98 4.23 11.37
N ASP A 961 20.13 3.26 11.02
CA ASP A 961 20.30 1.87 11.46
C ASP A 961 21.62 1.27 10.95
N HIS A 962 22.14 1.69 9.79
CA HIS A 962 23.40 1.17 9.28
C HIS A 962 24.58 1.54 10.17
N SER A 963 24.66 2.81 10.59
CA SER A 963 25.72 3.28 11.49
C SER A 963 25.55 2.69 12.90
N ALA A 964 24.31 2.56 13.39
CA ALA A 964 24.05 1.94 14.68
C ALA A 964 24.45 0.45 14.70
N ASN A 965 24.17 -0.30 13.63
CA ASN A 965 24.56 -1.70 13.54
C ASN A 965 26.07 -1.89 13.32
N LEU A 966 26.73 -1.00 12.57
CA LEU A 966 28.21 -0.96 12.51
C LEU A 966 28.83 -0.72 13.89
N ALA A 967 28.24 0.18 14.69
CA ALA A 967 28.70 0.42 16.06
C ALA A 967 28.60 -0.84 16.93
N ARG A 968 27.45 -1.53 16.88
CA ARG A 968 27.23 -2.80 17.59
C ARG A 968 28.18 -3.90 17.13
N MET A 969 28.45 -3.99 15.82
CA MET A 969 29.45 -4.92 15.27
C MET A 969 30.83 -4.65 15.83
N TRP A 970 31.30 -3.39 15.78
CA TRP A 970 32.61 -3.02 16.31
C TRP A 970 32.72 -3.25 17.81
N GLN A 971 31.66 -2.96 18.56
CA GLN A 971 31.60 -3.24 19.99
C GLN A 971 31.75 -4.74 20.26
N GLN A 972 31.00 -5.58 19.56
CA GLN A 972 31.11 -7.03 19.68
C GLN A 972 32.51 -7.54 19.28
N SER A 973 33.07 -6.98 18.21
CA SER A 973 34.42 -7.30 17.76
C SER A 973 35.47 -6.94 18.82
N GLY A 974 35.28 -5.83 19.54
CA GLY A 974 36.12 -5.44 20.68
C GLY A 974 35.95 -6.36 21.89
N ASP A 975 34.72 -6.79 22.19
CA ASP A 975 34.43 -7.74 23.28
C ASP A 975 35.13 -9.08 23.07
N ILE A 976 35.19 -9.54 21.82
CA ILE A 976 35.92 -10.76 21.45
C ILE A 976 37.43 -10.59 21.63
N ALA A 977 37.99 -9.47 21.17
CA ALA A 977 39.42 -9.17 21.36
C ALA A 977 39.78 -9.03 22.85
N ARG A 978 38.89 -8.48 23.66
CA ARG A 978 39.06 -8.40 25.12
C ARG A 978 39.02 -9.78 25.78
N ALA A 979 38.09 -10.65 25.38
CA ALA A 979 38.03 -12.01 25.90
C ALA A 979 39.28 -12.84 25.56
N GLU A 980 39.88 -12.63 24.38
CA GLU A 980 41.17 -13.22 24.00
C GLU A 980 42.30 -12.75 24.91
N LEU A 981 42.37 -11.43 25.15
CA LEU A 981 43.33 -10.83 26.07
C LEU A 981 43.20 -11.41 27.49
N ASP A 982 41.97 -11.53 28.00
CA ASP A 982 41.69 -12.04 29.35
C ASP A 982 42.05 -13.53 29.48
N ALA A 983 41.74 -14.33 28.46
CA ALA A 983 42.13 -15.74 28.41
C ALA A 983 43.66 -15.90 28.41
N MET A 984 44.38 -15.05 27.67
CA MET A 984 45.84 -15.07 27.63
C MET A 984 46.46 -14.64 28.96
N ARG A 985 45.92 -13.59 29.60
CA ARG A 985 46.33 -13.18 30.96
C ARG A 985 46.12 -14.29 31.99
N ALA A 986 45.02 -15.03 31.90
CA ALA A 986 44.72 -16.15 32.80
C ALA A 986 45.66 -17.35 32.62
N GLN A 987 46.25 -17.54 31.43
CA GLN A 987 47.21 -18.61 31.16
C GLN A 987 48.63 -18.30 31.67
N GLY A 988 48.89 -17.09 32.18
CA GLY A 988 50.19 -16.71 32.75
C GLY A 988 51.34 -16.61 31.75
N SER A 989 51.06 -16.48 30.44
CA SER A 989 52.09 -16.33 29.42
C SER A 989 52.71 -14.92 29.46
N ALA A 990 54.04 -14.85 29.50
CA ALA A 990 54.81 -13.61 29.70
C ALA A 990 55.10 -12.83 28.39
N ASP A 991 54.26 -12.95 27.36
CA ASP A 991 54.43 -12.17 26.13
C ASP A 991 53.77 -10.78 26.29
N ALA A 992 54.47 -9.89 27.00
CA ALA A 992 54.02 -8.52 27.24
C ALA A 992 53.76 -7.74 25.95
N ALA A 993 54.49 -8.03 24.86
CA ALA A 993 54.28 -7.40 23.57
C ALA A 993 52.95 -7.82 22.95
N ARG A 994 52.63 -9.12 22.99
CA ARG A 994 51.33 -9.63 22.51
C ARG A 994 50.15 -9.15 23.35
N ILE A 995 50.32 -9.04 24.68
CA ILE A 995 49.31 -8.45 25.59
C ILE A 995 49.02 -7.01 25.17
N ALA A 996 50.07 -6.20 24.98
CA ALA A 996 49.93 -4.80 24.58
C ALA A 996 49.26 -4.65 23.19
N GLU A 997 49.59 -5.54 22.24
CA GLU A 997 48.98 -5.58 20.92
C GLU A 997 47.47 -5.89 20.98
N LEU A 998 47.07 -6.93 21.71
CA LEU A 998 45.65 -7.32 21.86
C LEU A 998 44.86 -6.26 22.62
N GLU A 999 45.47 -5.62 23.62
CA GLU A 999 44.86 -4.50 24.33
C GLU A 999 44.65 -3.28 23.42
N ALA A 1000 45.65 -2.94 22.60
CA ALA A 1000 45.53 -1.87 21.60
C ALA A 1000 44.49 -2.19 20.52
N ASP A 1001 44.40 -3.44 20.08
CA ASP A 1001 43.38 -3.88 19.10
C ASP A 1001 41.96 -3.81 19.70
N ALA A 1002 41.75 -4.33 20.91
CA ALA A 1002 40.45 -4.22 21.59
C ALA A 1002 40.05 -2.75 21.77
N ARG A 1003 40.97 -1.90 22.24
CA ARG A 1003 40.75 -0.46 22.38
C ARG A 1003 40.35 0.19 21.05
N ARG A 1004 41.10 -0.07 19.97
CA ARG A 1004 40.83 0.45 18.63
C ARG A 1004 39.44 0.06 18.12
N ARG A 1005 39.00 -1.18 18.36
CA ARG A 1005 37.65 -1.65 17.97
C ARG A 1005 36.55 -0.93 18.75
N PHE A 1006 36.72 -0.70 20.05
CA PHE A 1006 35.77 0.11 20.82
C PHE A 1006 35.76 1.59 20.38
N GLU A 1007 36.90 2.15 19.99
CA GLU A 1007 36.97 3.50 19.42
C GLU A 1007 36.26 3.58 18.05
N ASN A 1008 36.37 2.54 17.21
CA ASN A 1008 35.57 2.41 16.00
C ASN A 1008 34.07 2.41 16.31
N ALA A 1009 33.63 1.63 17.31
CA ALA A 1009 32.24 1.61 17.74
C ALA A 1009 31.76 3.01 18.18
N SER A 1010 32.59 3.74 18.92
CA SER A 1010 32.30 5.10 19.34
C SER A 1010 32.15 6.07 18.15
N ARG A 1011 32.99 5.96 17.11
CA ARG A 1011 32.86 6.74 15.87
C ARG A 1011 31.56 6.46 15.12
N GLU A 1012 31.14 5.20 15.09
CA GLU A 1012 29.89 4.80 14.44
C GLU A 1012 28.66 5.26 15.24
N TYR A 1013 28.69 5.19 16.58
CA TYR A 1013 27.65 5.79 17.42
C TYR A 1013 27.58 7.32 17.28
N ALA A 1014 28.72 8.00 17.14
CA ALA A 1014 28.75 9.43 16.85
C ALA A 1014 28.06 9.75 15.51
N THR A 1015 28.20 8.90 14.52
CA THR A 1015 27.51 9.04 13.23
C THR A 1015 26.02 8.75 13.35
N ALA A 1016 25.63 7.67 14.02
CA ALA A 1016 24.23 7.31 14.23
C ALA A 1016 23.47 8.41 15.02
N THR A 1017 24.08 8.97 16.06
CA THR A 1017 23.50 10.08 16.83
C THR A 1017 23.54 11.42 16.11
N ARG A 1018 24.42 11.62 15.12
CA ARG A 1018 24.35 12.79 14.23
C ARG A 1018 23.16 12.73 13.27
N LEU A 1019 22.81 11.54 12.79
CA LEU A 1019 21.63 11.28 11.94
C LEU A 1019 20.33 11.30 12.76
N SER A 1020 20.33 10.73 13.97
CA SER A 1020 19.19 10.69 14.90
C SER A 1020 19.52 11.25 16.29
N PRO A 1021 19.78 12.56 16.43
CA PRO A 1021 20.20 13.20 17.70
C PRO A 1021 19.17 13.14 18.82
N ASN A 1022 17.90 12.88 18.47
CA ASN A 1022 16.79 12.81 19.42
C ASN A 1022 16.43 11.37 19.84
N ASN A 1023 17.22 10.37 19.44
CA ASN A 1023 17.01 8.98 19.81
C ASN A 1023 17.75 8.64 21.12
N ALA A 1024 17.03 8.61 22.24
CA ALA A 1024 17.58 8.29 23.57
C ALA A 1024 18.21 6.87 23.65
N GLN A 1025 17.72 5.91 22.87
CA GLN A 1025 18.29 4.55 22.84
C GLN A 1025 19.72 4.55 22.31
N LEU A 1026 20.00 5.27 21.23
CA LEU A 1026 21.37 5.36 20.69
C LEU A 1026 22.34 6.01 21.67
N TRP A 1027 21.88 7.03 22.42
CA TRP A 1027 22.68 7.66 23.47
C TRP A 1027 22.98 6.71 24.64
N ASN A 1028 22.01 5.88 25.05
CA ASN A 1028 22.23 4.85 26.07
C ASN A 1028 23.20 3.77 25.61
N GLU A 1029 23.05 3.28 24.37
CA GLU A 1029 23.98 2.30 23.79
C GLU A 1029 25.41 2.87 23.75
N TRP A 1030 25.58 4.11 23.31
CA TRP A 1030 26.88 4.78 23.29
C TRP A 1030 27.46 5.03 24.69
N ALA A 1031 26.61 5.42 25.66
CA ALA A 1031 27.03 5.56 27.05
C ALA A 1031 27.50 4.22 27.64
N SER A 1032 26.82 3.12 27.32
CA SER A 1032 27.17 1.78 27.81
C SER A 1032 28.54 1.32 27.30
N LEU A 1033 28.91 1.68 26.07
CA LEU A 1033 30.25 1.44 25.52
C LEU A 1033 31.33 2.13 26.36
N TYR A 1034 31.12 3.42 26.71
CA TYR A 1034 32.06 4.14 27.54
C TYR A 1034 32.13 3.60 28.97
N LEU A 1035 30.97 3.31 29.56
CA LEU A 1035 30.85 2.82 30.93
C LEU A 1035 31.53 1.46 31.11
N TYR A 1036 31.23 0.49 30.24
CA TYR A 1036 31.63 -0.90 30.46
C TYR A 1036 32.85 -1.36 29.66
N ARG A 1037 33.27 -0.64 28.62
CA ARG A 1037 34.35 -1.10 27.72
C ARG A 1037 35.55 -0.16 27.64
N LEU A 1038 35.31 1.14 27.51
CA LEU A 1038 36.38 2.15 27.44
C LEU A 1038 36.80 2.65 28.83
N GLY A 1039 35.94 2.54 29.83
CA GLY A 1039 36.22 2.95 31.21
C GLY A 1039 36.25 4.47 31.42
N ASP A 1040 35.65 5.25 30.51
CA ASP A 1040 35.59 6.71 30.60
C ASP A 1040 34.24 7.14 31.19
N LEU A 1041 34.25 7.38 32.50
CA LEU A 1041 33.05 7.75 33.25
C LEU A 1041 32.52 9.13 32.87
N GLU A 1042 33.37 10.07 32.48
CA GLU A 1042 32.93 11.43 32.13
C GLU A 1042 32.18 11.42 30.79
N GLU A 1043 32.76 10.73 29.79
CA GLU A 1043 32.10 10.57 28.49
C GLU A 1043 30.80 9.76 28.61
N ALA A 1044 30.77 8.72 29.45
CA ALA A 1044 29.54 7.99 29.75
C ALA A 1044 28.45 8.91 30.34
N LYS A 1045 28.81 9.74 31.33
CA LYS A 1045 27.89 10.67 31.99
C LYS A 1045 27.27 11.66 31.00
N VAL A 1046 28.07 12.28 30.14
CA VAL A 1046 27.59 13.25 29.13
C VAL A 1046 26.47 12.64 28.27
N ARG A 1047 26.62 11.39 27.85
CA ARG A 1047 25.67 10.69 26.99
C ARG A 1047 24.42 10.24 27.76
N LEU A 1048 24.57 9.80 29.01
CA LEU A 1048 23.44 9.48 29.88
C LEU A 1048 22.59 10.72 30.19
N ASP A 1049 23.23 11.86 30.45
CA ASP A 1049 22.54 13.13 30.68
C ASP A 1049 21.79 13.57 29.41
N ARG A 1050 22.39 13.39 28.23
CA ARG A 1050 21.71 13.64 26.96
C ARG A 1050 20.49 12.74 26.76
N SER A 1051 20.64 11.43 27.02
CA SER A 1051 19.53 10.48 26.95
C SER A 1051 18.38 10.86 27.89
N LEU A 1052 18.69 11.18 29.15
CA LEU A 1052 17.68 11.59 30.14
C LEU A 1052 16.98 12.89 29.75
N ALA A 1053 17.71 13.84 29.16
CA ALA A 1053 17.14 15.09 28.68
C ALA A 1053 16.13 14.88 27.54
N LEU A 1054 16.33 13.85 26.71
CA LEU A 1054 15.44 13.49 25.60
C LEU A 1054 14.21 12.72 26.08
N ASP A 1055 14.40 11.71 26.93
CA ASP A 1055 13.32 10.84 27.41
C ASP A 1055 13.45 10.50 28.89
N LYS A 1056 12.68 11.22 29.71
CA LYS A 1056 12.57 11.00 31.16
C LYS A 1056 11.80 9.74 31.54
N LYS A 1057 11.12 9.07 30.59
CA LYS A 1057 10.37 7.83 30.80
C LYS A 1057 11.16 6.60 30.35
N PHE A 1058 12.41 6.76 29.95
CA PHE A 1058 13.23 5.63 29.54
C PHE A 1058 13.94 4.99 30.75
N GLY A 1059 13.33 3.96 31.34
CA GLY A 1059 13.85 3.25 32.53
C GLY A 1059 15.31 2.79 32.39
N GLN A 1060 15.70 2.36 31.18
CA GLN A 1060 17.08 1.94 30.89
C GLN A 1060 18.12 3.04 31.16
N THR A 1061 17.78 4.31 30.97
CA THR A 1061 18.70 5.44 31.22
C THR A 1061 19.05 5.54 32.70
N TYR A 1062 18.05 5.43 33.57
CA TYR A 1062 18.24 5.46 35.02
C TYR A 1062 19.02 4.23 35.50
N LEU A 1063 18.76 3.05 34.93
CA LEU A 1063 19.54 1.84 35.22
C LEU A 1063 21.04 2.04 34.90
N LEU A 1064 21.35 2.61 33.74
CA LEU A 1064 22.74 2.90 33.36
C LEU A 1064 23.37 4.02 34.21
N ARG A 1065 22.60 5.03 34.64
CA ARG A 1065 23.06 6.06 35.60
C ARG A 1065 23.37 5.47 36.97
N ALA A 1066 22.56 4.52 37.44
CA ALA A 1066 22.86 3.78 38.66
C ALA A 1066 24.16 2.99 38.51
N ALA A 1067 24.36 2.29 37.39
CA ALA A 1067 25.62 1.61 37.10
C ALA A 1067 26.82 2.58 37.07
N TRP A 1068 26.64 3.79 36.53
CA TRP A 1068 27.67 4.83 36.58
C TRP A 1068 28.06 5.23 38.01
N HIS A 1069 27.09 5.41 38.90
CA HIS A 1069 27.35 5.67 40.32
C HIS A 1069 28.06 4.49 41.00
N LEU A 1070 27.68 3.26 40.66
CA LEU A 1070 28.31 2.06 41.21
C LEU A 1070 29.77 1.92 40.77
N GLU A 1071 30.09 2.22 39.50
CA GLU A 1071 31.49 2.25 39.05
C GLU A 1071 32.29 3.35 39.76
N LYS A 1072 31.69 4.53 39.98
CA LYS A 1072 32.31 5.59 40.79
C LYS A 1072 32.55 5.17 42.24
N ALA A 1073 31.63 4.39 42.81
CA ALA A 1073 31.77 3.86 44.17
C ALA A 1073 33.00 2.96 44.32
N ARG A 1074 33.38 2.21 43.27
CA ARG A 1074 34.56 1.32 43.29
C ARG A 1074 35.89 2.05 43.43
N ALA A 1075 35.95 3.34 43.10
CA ALA A 1075 37.14 4.16 43.32
C ALA A 1075 37.37 4.53 44.79
N PHE A 1076 36.36 4.34 45.65
CA PHE A 1076 36.46 4.58 47.08
C PHE A 1076 36.70 3.26 47.81
N ASP A 1077 37.68 3.24 48.71
CA ASP A 1077 37.86 2.10 49.61
C ASP A 1077 36.70 2.07 50.61
N ARG A 1078 36.03 0.92 50.74
CA ARG A 1078 34.83 0.77 51.58
C ARG A 1078 35.12 1.04 53.06
N GLN A 1079 36.33 0.77 53.52
CA GLN A 1079 36.74 0.94 54.92
C GLN A 1079 37.39 2.31 55.15
N ALA A 1080 38.19 2.81 54.20
CA ALA A 1080 38.88 4.09 54.32
C ALA A 1080 38.00 5.30 53.94
N ASN A 1081 37.03 5.12 53.02
CA ASN A 1081 36.13 6.16 52.52
C ASN A 1081 34.64 5.73 52.57
N PRO A 1082 34.13 5.32 53.76
CA PRO A 1082 32.80 4.75 53.88
C PRO A 1082 31.68 5.75 53.55
N ALA A 1083 31.90 7.05 53.79
CA ALA A 1083 30.90 8.08 53.55
C ALA A 1083 30.69 8.32 52.04
N GLU A 1084 31.77 8.46 51.28
CA GLU A 1084 31.74 8.67 49.84
C GLU A 1084 31.22 7.44 49.10
N TRP A 1085 31.67 6.24 49.50
CA TRP A 1085 31.16 4.97 48.99
C TRP A 1085 29.65 4.85 49.20
N ARG A 1086 29.19 5.06 50.44
CA ARG A 1086 27.76 4.98 50.79
C ARG A 1086 26.95 6.03 50.02
N ALA A 1087 27.46 7.25 49.87
CA ALA A 1087 26.79 8.30 49.11
C ALA A 1087 26.60 7.95 47.63
N GLN A 1088 27.54 7.23 47.00
CA GLN A 1088 27.34 6.76 45.62
C GLN A 1088 26.29 5.65 45.53
N LEU A 1089 26.26 4.70 46.48
CA LEU A 1089 25.24 3.65 46.52
C LEU A 1089 23.85 4.25 46.73
N GLU A 1090 23.72 5.27 47.56
CA GLU A 1090 22.46 5.96 47.78
C GLU A 1090 21.95 6.65 46.51
N ARG A 1091 22.84 7.33 45.77
CA ARG A 1091 22.50 7.90 44.46
C ARG A 1091 22.11 6.82 43.44
N ALA A 1092 22.83 5.70 43.42
CA ALA A 1092 22.46 4.57 42.57
C ALA A 1092 21.07 4.02 42.92
N ARG A 1093 20.75 3.91 44.22
CA ARG A 1093 19.42 3.52 44.71
C ARG A 1093 18.33 4.50 44.28
N GLU A 1094 18.58 5.80 44.34
CA GLU A 1094 17.65 6.83 43.87
C GLU A 1094 17.37 6.68 42.37
N GLU A 1095 18.41 6.54 41.55
CA GLU A 1095 18.28 6.33 40.11
C GLU A 1095 17.46 5.05 39.81
N LEU A 1096 17.77 3.92 40.45
CA LEU A 1096 17.02 2.68 40.24
C LEU A 1096 15.57 2.77 40.72
N THR A 1097 15.31 3.52 41.78
CA THR A 1097 13.94 3.79 42.25
C THR A 1097 13.16 4.55 41.18
N GLN A 1098 13.79 5.52 40.51
CA GLN A 1098 13.20 6.17 39.34
C GLN A 1098 13.03 5.21 38.17
N ALA A 1099 14.02 4.34 37.91
CA ALA A 1099 13.96 3.34 36.83
C ALA A 1099 12.72 2.45 36.94
N VAL A 1100 12.45 1.91 38.13
CA VAL A 1100 11.27 1.06 38.37
C VAL A 1100 9.96 1.84 38.49
N ALA A 1101 10.03 3.14 38.81
CA ALA A 1101 8.85 4.01 38.81
C ALA A 1101 8.38 4.33 37.37
N VAL A 1102 9.30 4.55 36.44
CA VAL A 1102 8.98 4.82 35.03
C VAL A 1102 8.77 3.55 34.21
N ASP A 1103 9.51 2.48 34.53
CA ASP A 1103 9.38 1.17 33.91
C ASP A 1103 9.32 0.06 34.99
N PRO A 1104 8.11 -0.22 35.51
CA PRO A 1104 7.92 -1.31 36.46
C PRO A 1104 8.27 -2.68 35.86
N GLY A 1105 8.42 -2.84 34.54
CA GLY A 1105 8.80 -4.11 33.91
C GLY A 1105 10.30 -4.41 34.00
N LEU A 1106 11.13 -3.45 34.41
CA LEU A 1106 12.59 -3.55 34.32
C LEU A 1106 13.20 -4.43 35.42
N ILE A 1107 13.25 -5.75 35.17
CA ILE A 1107 13.74 -6.78 36.09
C ILE A 1107 15.14 -6.45 36.64
N GLN A 1108 16.06 -6.04 35.75
CA GLN A 1108 17.45 -5.73 36.13
C GLN A 1108 17.52 -4.63 37.19
N ALA A 1109 16.61 -3.64 37.16
CA ALA A 1109 16.61 -2.56 38.15
C ALA A 1109 16.22 -3.04 39.55
N TYR A 1110 15.26 -3.96 39.66
CA TYR A 1110 14.91 -4.58 40.95
C TYR A 1110 16.03 -5.47 41.49
N GLN A 1111 16.75 -6.19 40.62
CA GLN A 1111 17.91 -7.00 41.01
C GLN A 1111 19.01 -6.12 41.62
N GLU A 1112 19.32 -5.01 40.97
CA GLU A 1112 20.30 -4.05 41.48
C GLU A 1112 19.83 -3.33 42.74
N LEU A 1113 18.53 -3.01 42.87
CA LEU A 1113 17.96 -2.44 44.10
C LEU A 1113 18.11 -3.40 45.28
N ALA A 1114 17.80 -4.68 45.09
CA ALA A 1114 17.97 -5.69 46.13
C ALA A 1114 19.44 -5.79 46.57
N ARG A 1115 20.38 -5.82 45.60
CA ARG A 1115 21.81 -5.86 45.87
C ARG A 1115 22.29 -4.62 46.65
N ILE A 1116 21.93 -3.42 46.20
CA ILE A 1116 22.34 -2.16 46.86
C ILE A 1116 21.72 -2.05 48.25
N ALA A 1117 20.47 -2.47 48.43
CA ALA A 1117 19.83 -2.46 49.73
C ALA A 1117 20.58 -3.37 50.73
N LEU A 1118 21.00 -4.56 50.30
CA LEU A 1118 21.88 -5.43 51.10
C LEU A 1118 23.21 -4.76 51.43
N ASP A 1119 23.87 -4.16 50.44
CA ASP A 1119 25.16 -3.46 50.62
C ASP A 1119 25.07 -2.29 51.63
N LEU A 1120 23.91 -1.62 51.68
CA LEU A 1120 23.61 -0.51 52.59
C LEU A 1120 23.11 -0.96 53.99
N GLY A 1121 22.82 -2.26 54.16
CA GLY A 1121 22.22 -2.82 55.38
C GLY A 1121 20.70 -2.62 55.51
N ASP A 1122 20.02 -2.27 54.42
CA ASP A 1122 18.57 -2.05 54.35
C ASP A 1122 17.82 -3.36 54.01
N ALA A 1123 17.70 -4.24 55.00
CA ALA A 1123 16.99 -5.51 54.83
C ALA A 1123 15.51 -5.35 54.39
N PRO A 1124 14.72 -4.40 54.94
CA PRO A 1124 13.35 -4.16 54.46
C PRO A 1124 13.29 -3.78 52.97
N GLY A 1125 14.20 -2.89 52.51
CA GLY A 1125 14.30 -2.50 51.11
C GLY A 1125 14.65 -3.69 50.20
N ALA A 1126 15.58 -4.54 50.62
CA ALA A 1126 15.98 -5.75 49.88
C ALA A 1126 14.82 -6.74 49.74
N ILE A 1127 14.07 -6.97 50.83
CA ILE A 1127 12.88 -7.84 50.82
C ILE A 1127 11.82 -7.30 49.84
N ASN A 1128 11.53 -6.00 49.87
CA ASN A 1128 10.55 -5.39 48.97
C ASN A 1128 10.95 -5.54 47.48
N ALA A 1129 12.22 -5.28 47.16
CA ALA A 1129 12.73 -5.44 45.80
C ALA A 1129 12.63 -6.90 45.30
N LEU A 1130 12.99 -7.88 46.14
CA LEU A 1130 12.88 -9.30 45.81
C LEU A 1130 11.42 -9.78 45.72
N GLN A 1131 10.52 -9.29 46.57
CA GLN A 1131 9.08 -9.55 46.45
C GLN A 1131 8.52 -9.01 45.13
N SER A 1132 8.98 -7.82 44.71
CA SER A 1132 8.62 -7.24 43.40
C SER A 1132 9.12 -8.11 42.24
N LEU A 1133 10.33 -8.67 42.32
CA LEU A 1133 10.83 -9.65 41.35
C LEU A 1133 9.97 -10.91 41.32
N LEU A 1134 9.63 -11.44 42.48
CA LEU A 1134 8.81 -12.65 42.60
C LEU A 1134 7.39 -12.43 42.06
N ALA A 1135 6.81 -11.25 42.24
CA ALA A 1135 5.50 -10.92 41.65
C ALA A 1135 5.49 -10.98 40.11
N ARG A 1136 6.67 -10.83 39.48
CA ARG A 1136 6.84 -10.89 38.01
C ARG A 1136 7.25 -12.28 37.52
N ASN A 1137 8.04 -12.99 38.32
CA ASN A 1137 8.38 -14.39 38.09
C ASN A 1137 8.20 -15.19 39.38
N ALA A 1138 6.98 -15.69 39.59
CA ALA A 1138 6.60 -16.42 40.81
C ALA A 1138 7.38 -17.72 41.04
N ASN A 1139 8.02 -18.23 39.99
CA ASN A 1139 8.74 -19.50 40.00
C ASN A 1139 10.26 -19.33 39.97
N ASP A 1140 10.78 -18.11 40.19
CA ASP A 1140 12.23 -17.90 40.29
C ASP A 1140 12.75 -18.42 41.65
N TRP A 1141 13.27 -19.64 41.64
CA TRP A 1141 13.81 -20.29 42.84
C TRP A 1141 14.97 -19.50 43.47
N ASN A 1142 15.76 -18.75 42.69
CA ASN A 1142 16.85 -17.92 43.23
C ASN A 1142 16.30 -16.75 44.04
N THR A 1143 15.26 -16.08 43.53
CA THR A 1143 14.58 -15.01 44.26
C THR A 1143 13.92 -15.53 45.54
N LEU A 1144 13.26 -16.70 45.47
CA LEU A 1144 12.67 -17.37 46.64
C LEU A 1144 13.73 -17.74 47.69
N ARG A 1145 14.88 -18.29 47.27
CA ARG A 1145 16.01 -18.60 48.16
C ARG A 1145 16.54 -17.34 48.85
N ASN A 1146 16.75 -16.26 48.09
CA ASN A 1146 17.28 -15.01 48.64
C ASN A 1146 16.30 -14.37 49.64
N LEU A 1147 14.98 -14.45 49.39
CA LEU A 1147 13.96 -14.05 50.36
C LEU A 1147 14.00 -14.90 51.63
N ALA A 1148 14.15 -16.21 51.50
CA ALA A 1148 14.24 -17.11 52.65
C ALA A 1148 15.45 -16.79 53.55
N LEU A 1149 16.61 -16.51 52.94
CA LEU A 1149 17.81 -16.07 53.65
C LEU A 1149 17.57 -14.74 54.39
N LEU A 1150 16.96 -13.75 53.74
CA LEU A 1150 16.67 -12.46 54.37
C LEU A 1150 15.63 -12.55 55.49
N TYR A 1151 14.61 -13.40 55.35
CA TYR A 1151 13.65 -13.63 56.43
C TYR A 1151 14.28 -14.34 57.64
N ARG A 1152 15.24 -15.25 57.41
CA ARG A 1152 16.05 -15.79 58.51
C ARG A 1152 16.82 -14.68 59.21
N ASP A 1153 17.53 -13.85 58.44
CA ASP A 1153 18.41 -12.81 58.97
C ASP A 1153 17.64 -11.70 59.70
N THR A 1154 16.36 -11.51 59.38
CA THR A 1154 15.43 -10.60 60.07
C THR A 1154 14.57 -11.29 61.14
N ASN A 1155 14.92 -12.51 61.54
CA ASN A 1155 14.26 -13.32 62.57
C ASN A 1155 12.77 -13.64 62.31
N GLN A 1156 12.36 -13.67 61.03
CA GLN A 1156 11.03 -14.06 60.57
C GLN A 1156 11.03 -15.52 60.10
N ILE A 1157 11.35 -16.44 61.01
CA ILE A 1157 11.63 -17.86 60.71
C ILE A 1157 10.49 -18.56 59.97
N THR A 1158 9.23 -18.26 60.31
CA THR A 1158 8.06 -18.85 59.64
C THR A 1158 8.04 -18.56 58.14
N LEU A 1159 8.30 -17.30 57.75
CA LEU A 1159 8.40 -16.91 56.35
C LEU A 1159 9.65 -17.50 55.70
N ALA A 1160 10.78 -17.53 56.41
CA ALA A 1160 12.00 -18.14 55.91
C ALA A 1160 11.78 -19.61 55.49
N VAL A 1161 11.10 -20.40 56.32
CA VAL A 1161 10.75 -21.81 56.03
C VAL A 1161 9.79 -21.91 54.84
N GLU A 1162 8.76 -21.05 54.79
CA GLU A 1162 7.78 -21.04 53.70
C GLU A 1162 8.46 -20.79 52.34
N TYR A 1163 9.26 -19.72 52.23
CA TYR A 1163 9.96 -19.37 51.01
C TYR A 1163 11.04 -20.40 50.64
N ALA A 1164 11.75 -20.98 51.61
CA ALA A 1164 12.74 -22.02 51.37
C ALA A 1164 12.10 -23.31 50.81
N ARG A 1165 10.95 -23.74 51.33
CA ARG A 1165 10.20 -24.90 50.81
C ARG A 1165 9.73 -24.66 49.37
N ARG A 1166 9.26 -23.44 49.07
CA ARG A 1166 8.88 -23.06 47.71
C ARG A 1166 10.09 -23.05 46.77
N ALA A 1167 11.24 -22.52 47.22
CA ALA A 1167 12.48 -22.56 46.45
C ALA A 1167 12.90 -24.01 46.16
N LEU A 1168 12.83 -24.90 47.16
CA LEU A 1168 13.20 -26.31 47.03
C LEU A 1168 12.40 -27.03 45.93
N MET A 1169 11.09 -26.81 45.86
CA MET A 1169 10.22 -27.42 44.84
C MET A 1169 10.58 -27.02 43.40
N LEU A 1170 11.23 -25.87 43.22
CA LEU A 1170 11.53 -25.28 41.92
C LEU A 1170 13.04 -25.30 41.60
N ALA A 1171 13.88 -25.69 42.54
CA ALA A 1171 15.32 -25.67 42.41
C ALA A 1171 15.84 -26.84 41.54
N PRO A 1172 16.91 -26.62 40.77
CA PRO A 1172 17.68 -27.69 40.11
C PRO A 1172 18.17 -28.76 41.11
N ALA A 1173 18.30 -30.00 40.65
CA ALA A 1173 18.60 -31.16 41.52
C ALA A 1173 19.91 -31.01 42.32
N ASP A 1174 20.91 -30.31 41.80
CA ASP A 1174 22.18 -30.02 42.47
C ASP A 1174 22.05 -28.99 43.60
N GLN A 1175 21.00 -28.16 43.59
CA GLN A 1175 20.74 -27.12 44.58
C GLN A 1175 19.77 -27.57 45.69
N GLN A 1176 19.02 -28.66 45.47
CA GLN A 1176 18.05 -29.19 46.42
C GLN A 1176 18.67 -29.60 47.77
N PRO A 1177 19.81 -30.32 47.83
CA PRO A 1177 20.42 -30.72 49.11
C PRO A 1177 20.81 -29.53 50.00
N ILE A 1178 21.23 -28.41 49.37
CA ILE A 1178 21.60 -27.18 50.07
C ILE A 1178 20.35 -26.55 50.72
N LEU A 1179 19.24 -26.50 49.99
CA LEU A 1179 17.97 -25.96 50.49
C LEU A 1179 17.32 -26.87 51.55
N GLU A 1180 17.41 -28.19 51.41
CA GLU A 1180 16.96 -29.15 52.43
C GLU A 1180 17.73 -28.96 53.75
N THR A 1181 19.06 -28.86 53.67
CA THR A 1181 19.92 -28.59 54.82
C THR A 1181 19.55 -27.25 55.47
N PHE A 1182 19.34 -26.21 54.66
CA PHE A 1182 18.93 -24.90 55.13
C PHE A 1182 17.56 -24.93 55.86
N ILE A 1183 16.58 -25.67 55.33
CA ILE A 1183 15.27 -25.84 55.98
C ILE A 1183 15.39 -26.60 57.32
N GLN A 1184 16.24 -27.62 57.40
CA GLN A 1184 16.50 -28.35 58.64
C GLN A 1184 17.12 -27.46 59.72
N GLN A 1185 18.04 -26.58 59.33
CA GLN A 1185 18.67 -25.59 60.23
C GLN A 1185 17.66 -24.56 60.74
N LEU A 1186 16.65 -24.18 59.95
CA LEU A 1186 15.58 -23.28 60.38
C LEU A 1186 14.53 -23.93 61.30
N GLY A 1187 14.45 -25.27 61.30
CA GLY A 1187 13.46 -26.05 62.05
C GLY A 1187 13.95 -26.68 63.34
N SER A 1188 15.22 -26.47 63.72
CA SER A 1188 15.77 -26.90 65.01
C SER A 1188 15.60 -25.76 66.03
N PRO A 1189 15.00 -26.01 67.22
CA PRO A 1189 14.74 -24.97 68.22
C PRO A 1189 15.99 -24.32 68.79
#